data_AF-A0A8T1UKA7-F1
#
_entry.id   AF-A0A8T1UKA7-F1
#
_cell.length_a   1.000
_cell.length_b   1.000
_cell.length_c   1.000
_cell.angle_alpha   90.00
_cell.angle_beta   90.00
_cell.angle_gamma   90.00
#
_symmetry.space_group_name_H-M   'P 1'
#
loop_
_entity.id
_entity.type
_entity.pdbx_description
1 polymer ?
#
loop_
_entity_poly.entity_id
_entity_poly.type
_entity_poly.pdbx_seq_one_letter_code
_entity_poly.pdbx_strand_id
1 'polypeptide(L)'
;MCMIEALTHQAPFSMVGDDTEAVEMILHGESHPRPDGVSDAVWNLISQLSEPDSAKRPTLDMAIEMIRELIKMQAKEKESDIMASIAGMTAIKSTEEAGTVPGEMVKTEVFCSWEADGSIVTTTVRTTTCTRTSASGELITEVTNTETEVTTETTETTEETVEEVTEETMEGTQGTITTTETTEVTEVTTIETITEEADAGSEDGMESSAALVASDTAAMSSLYARYAHESSSMESMTLSVDIDAAAQEIHRVCTGATSNEAALASLLLSKTVEQRYLIWCRYRILYKQNLSDLVKSKSDYGVLLKMLASPLEHAEAEILRKATKGLGTTEEWIYPVVMGRSNADIALLKKTFQEKYSDDLGKILNGDLSGSLKKVIETAMRGEVVEFDASVHTSAQSSADADRLYKAGEGRWGTDKKTFINILVLSPAQHVRNINRAYMVKHKSGLIGAIKAEFSGDTKRALLFLVRSVLEPMDLLAELFETALKRAGKNAYGLSAWVVRYFHLLERIFIAYRRLYRQDLRIRIRSVVRGEYRLNVTASSTEALQHIEANIPQRKPEASTLCRGLLSRLKLIHDSVVALHPDDKSKVEYNRILVRFLWLLIKRPILVHLARSDANRIVLRGHHRRLDGVIVDLGVTETTDWEAEWETGCAQQREELKKLVSRSPFMLVNEVGGDKKLRETLMKLGNAANLTQDDELHRLRLTTLEKVLRIQGKVGMKIFNWFIAIEDIEYEDEAMVALGTFAETRRATWSNNGERQDVVAKTLFFNTDGEDEDTFLKQLKFWNDLPKHENVLELLGGSHVNSPPFFVDEPMELFDESASNEPRFETDIYALGMCMLEAITQEIPYGMIEDEKATELILAGELPTRPDQVSDEVWDLICTLCAVDYRASPSLDKIIDIIASNEKNQTPLQQSDSNNSSALGPSDGAEATSMP
;
A
#
# COMPACT_ATOMS: atom_id res chain seq x y z
N MET A 1 -2.00 14.34 11.36
CA MET A 1 -1.46 14.66 10.02
C MET A 1 -2.24 15.80 9.40
N CYS A 2 -3.58 15.71 9.26
CA CYS A 2 -4.40 16.84 8.82
C CYS A 2 -4.17 18.14 9.64
N MET A 3 -3.97 18.04 10.96
CA MET A 3 -3.60 19.19 11.80
C MET A 3 -2.23 19.80 11.46
N ILE A 4 -1.25 18.98 11.07
CA ILE A 4 0.09 19.47 10.69
C ILE A 4 -0.02 20.22 9.36
N GLU A 5 -0.76 19.65 8.41
CA GLU A 5 -0.99 20.24 7.09
C GLU A 5 -1.77 21.56 7.20
N ALA A 6 -2.80 21.61 8.05
CA ALA A 6 -3.55 22.81 8.36
C ALA A 6 -2.74 23.90 9.08
N LEU A 7 -1.76 23.53 9.93
CA LEU A 7 -0.92 24.49 10.68
C LEU A 7 0.29 25.00 9.90
N THR A 8 0.81 24.19 8.97
CA THR A 8 2.08 24.47 8.27
C THR A 8 1.88 24.88 6.82
N HIS A 9 0.68 24.69 6.27
CA HIS A 9 0.37 24.88 4.85
C HIS A 9 1.25 24.02 3.92
N GLN A 10 1.74 22.90 4.45
CA GLN A 10 2.65 22.01 3.76
C GLN A 10 2.32 20.55 4.09
N ALA A 11 2.54 19.64 3.13
CA ALA A 11 2.34 18.22 3.34
C ALA A 11 3.20 17.70 4.52
N PRO A 12 2.71 16.75 5.32
CA PRO A 12 3.50 16.17 6.40
C PRO A 12 4.87 15.65 5.88
N PHE A 13 5.94 16.04 6.56
CA PHE A 13 7.35 15.75 6.27
C PHE A 13 7.96 16.46 5.05
N SER A 14 7.24 17.36 4.38
CA SER A 14 7.78 18.14 3.24
C SER A 14 8.92 19.11 3.60
N MET A 15 9.09 19.43 4.89
CA MET A 15 10.22 20.20 5.41
C MET A 15 11.53 19.40 5.46
N VAL A 16 11.45 18.07 5.26
CA VAL A 16 12.61 17.19 5.17
C VAL A 16 13.06 17.20 3.71
N GLY A 17 14.28 17.69 3.45
CA GLY A 17 14.76 17.96 2.08
C GLY A 17 15.01 16.73 1.19
N ASP A 18 14.73 15.53 1.70
CA ASP A 18 14.85 14.24 1.00
C ASP A 18 13.74 13.29 1.51
N ASP A 19 12.94 12.76 0.58
CA ASP A 19 11.89 11.77 0.87
C ASP A 19 12.46 10.50 1.53
N THR A 20 13.73 10.19 1.28
CA THR A 20 14.44 9.06 1.92
C THR A 20 14.66 9.32 3.40
N GLU A 21 14.96 10.55 3.79
CA GLU A 21 15.18 10.96 5.18
C GLU A 21 13.84 11.00 5.94
N ALA A 22 12.76 11.48 5.32
CA ALA A 22 11.42 11.41 5.89
C ALA A 22 10.98 9.96 6.14
N VAL A 23 11.25 9.06 5.20
CA VAL A 23 10.96 7.63 5.33
C VAL A 23 11.84 6.96 6.38
N GLU A 24 13.13 7.29 6.47
CA GLU A 24 14.01 6.79 7.52
C GLU A 24 13.55 7.24 8.91
N MET A 25 13.15 8.50 9.08
CA MET A 25 12.58 9.01 10.33
C MET A 25 11.32 8.22 10.74
N ILE A 26 10.38 8.02 9.82
CA ILE A 26 9.16 7.25 10.09
C ILE A 26 9.49 5.78 10.44
N LEU A 27 10.43 5.16 9.72
CA LEU A 27 10.85 3.77 9.96
C LEU A 27 11.64 3.60 11.26
N HIS A 28 12.34 4.64 11.72
CA HIS A 28 13.04 4.67 13.00
C HIS A 28 12.11 5.02 14.18
N GLY A 29 10.83 5.26 13.92
CA GLY A 29 9.87 5.68 14.94
C GLY A 29 10.17 7.09 15.45
N GLU A 30 10.75 7.93 14.61
CA GLU A 30 11.00 9.33 14.88
C GLU A 30 9.75 10.13 14.54
N SER A 31 9.39 11.08 15.41
CA SER A 31 8.23 11.94 15.20
C SER A 31 8.50 12.93 14.07
N HIS A 32 7.42 13.43 13.45
CA HIS A 32 7.51 14.55 12.51
C HIS A 32 8.35 15.68 13.13
N PRO A 33 9.28 16.32 12.41
CA PRO A 33 10.05 17.43 12.96
C PRO A 33 9.12 18.58 13.33
N ARG A 34 9.32 19.20 14.50
CA ARG A 34 8.48 20.33 14.92
C ARG A 34 8.58 21.47 13.90
N PRO A 35 7.47 21.91 13.30
CA PRO A 35 7.48 23.06 12.42
C PRO A 35 7.78 24.35 13.19
N ASP A 36 8.50 25.27 12.55
CA ASP A 36 8.78 26.59 13.10
C ASP A 36 7.46 27.35 13.37
N GLY A 37 7.35 28.00 14.52
CA GLY A 37 6.16 28.78 14.90
C GLY A 37 5.05 28.02 15.65
N VAL A 38 5.10 26.69 15.73
CA VAL A 38 4.14 25.91 16.55
C VAL A 38 4.52 25.99 18.03
N SER A 39 3.58 26.26 18.94
CA SER A 39 3.85 26.37 20.39
C SER A 39 4.20 25.03 21.06
N ASP A 40 4.86 25.04 22.22
CA ASP A 40 5.26 23.82 22.95
C ASP A 40 4.04 22.96 23.30
N ALA A 41 2.95 23.60 23.69
CA ALA A 41 1.73 22.94 24.11
C ALA A 41 1.00 22.28 22.91
N VAL A 42 0.85 23.01 21.79
CA VAL A 42 0.24 22.49 20.55
C VAL A 42 1.11 21.37 19.97
N TRP A 43 2.42 21.54 19.97
CA TRP A 43 3.33 20.53 19.48
C TRP A 43 3.36 19.28 20.37
N ASN A 44 3.22 19.41 21.69
CA ASN A 44 3.09 18.28 22.60
C ASN A 44 1.81 17.47 22.34
N LEU A 45 0.70 18.13 22.01
CA LEU A 45 -0.52 17.45 21.60
C LEU A 45 -0.31 16.71 20.27
N ILE A 46 0.16 17.41 19.24
CA ILE A 46 0.42 16.83 17.92
C ILE A 46 1.36 15.63 18.04
N SER A 47 2.45 15.76 18.79
CA SER A 47 3.44 14.69 19.00
C SER A 47 2.83 13.44 19.64
N GLN A 48 1.88 13.60 20.57
CA GLN A 48 1.20 12.48 21.20
C GLN A 48 0.15 11.84 20.28
N LEU A 49 -0.59 12.65 19.51
CA LEU A 49 -1.55 12.16 18.51
C LEU A 49 -0.85 11.47 17.33
N SER A 50 0.34 11.94 16.97
CA SER A 50 1.19 11.41 15.90
C SER A 50 2.29 10.49 16.40
N GLU A 51 2.18 9.96 17.63
CA GLU A 51 3.20 9.10 18.23
C GLU A 51 3.48 7.89 17.30
N PRO A 52 4.72 7.66 16.86
CA PRO A 52 5.01 6.62 15.88
C PRO A 52 4.62 5.21 16.36
N ASP A 53 4.66 4.99 17.67
CA ASP A 53 4.13 3.79 18.31
C ASP A 53 2.61 3.89 18.53
N SER A 54 1.82 3.19 17.71
CA SER A 54 0.36 3.22 17.81
C SER A 54 -0.17 2.76 19.17
N ALA A 55 0.58 1.95 19.93
CA ALA A 55 0.19 1.51 21.27
C ALA A 55 0.37 2.60 22.34
N LYS A 56 1.12 3.66 22.03
CA LYS A 56 1.32 4.83 22.90
C LYS A 56 0.43 6.01 22.52
N ARG A 57 -0.30 5.93 21.41
CA ARG A 57 -1.27 6.95 21.02
C ARG A 57 -2.43 6.97 22.00
N PRO A 58 -2.96 8.15 22.33
CA PRO A 58 -4.19 8.25 23.09
C PRO A 58 -5.35 7.62 22.31
N THR A 59 -6.30 7.02 23.02
CA THR A 59 -7.60 6.64 22.42
C THR A 59 -8.34 7.90 21.95
N LEU A 60 -9.39 7.74 21.14
CA LEU A 60 -10.17 8.89 20.66
C LEU A 60 -10.68 9.76 21.83
N ASP A 61 -11.21 9.14 22.89
CA ASP A 61 -11.66 9.87 24.09
C ASP A 61 -10.52 10.60 24.79
N MET A 62 -9.34 9.98 24.89
CA MET A 62 -8.16 10.62 25.47
C MET A 62 -7.62 11.74 24.57
N ALA A 63 -7.65 11.58 23.26
CA ALA A 63 -7.24 12.58 22.29
C ALA A 63 -8.15 13.81 22.37
N ILE A 64 -9.47 13.58 22.46
CA ILE A 64 -10.47 14.62 22.68
C ILE A 64 -10.21 15.33 24.02
N GLU A 65 -9.92 14.59 25.09
CA GLU A 65 -9.62 15.18 26.40
C GLU A 65 -8.31 15.99 26.40
N MET A 66 -7.30 15.53 25.67
CA MET A 66 -6.03 16.26 25.52
C MET A 66 -6.17 17.53 24.70
N ILE A 67 -7.03 17.51 23.66
CA ILE A 67 -7.41 18.71 22.91
C ILE A 67 -8.12 19.70 23.85
N ARG A 68 -9.06 19.23 24.66
CA ARG A 68 -9.76 20.04 25.69
C ARG A 68 -8.81 20.67 26.71
N GLU A 69 -7.84 19.93 27.24
CA GLU A 69 -6.87 20.47 28.20
C GLU A 69 -5.90 21.48 27.59
N LEU A 70 -5.46 21.26 26.34
CA LEU A 70 -4.65 22.23 25.60
C LEU A 70 -5.38 23.57 25.43
N ILE A 71 -6.65 23.49 25.06
CA ILE A 71 -7.56 24.63 24.93
C ILE A 71 -7.64 25.41 26.24
N LYS A 72 -7.86 24.73 27.38
CA LYS A 72 -7.93 25.37 28.72
C LYS A 72 -6.63 26.06 29.08
N MET A 73 -5.48 25.46 28.76
CA MET A 73 -4.17 26.06 28.99
C MET A 73 -3.94 27.33 28.15
N GLN A 74 -4.25 27.28 26.85
CA GLN A 74 -4.06 28.43 25.96
C GLN A 74 -5.01 29.60 26.31
N ALA A 75 -6.24 29.30 26.73
CA ALA A 75 -7.16 30.32 27.23
C ALA A 75 -6.59 31.04 28.48
N LYS A 76 -5.96 30.30 29.39
CA LYS A 76 -5.37 30.83 30.63
C LYS A 76 -4.08 31.62 30.41
N GLU A 77 -3.24 31.21 29.45
CA GLU A 77 -2.07 31.99 29.02
C GLU A 77 -2.49 33.30 28.36
N LYS A 78 -3.50 33.26 27.49
CA LYS A 78 -4.07 34.45 26.84
C LYS A 78 -4.64 35.43 27.87
N GLU A 79 -5.39 34.96 28.87
CA GLU A 79 -5.85 35.79 29.98
C GLU A 79 -4.68 36.40 30.79
N SER A 80 -3.64 35.62 31.09
CA SER A 80 -2.46 36.10 31.81
C SER A 80 -1.69 37.18 31.03
N ASP A 81 -1.50 37.00 29.73
CA ASP A 81 -0.79 37.95 28.86
C ASP A 81 -1.59 39.24 28.67
N ILE A 82 -2.92 39.14 28.55
CA ILE A 82 -3.78 40.32 28.50
C ILE A 82 -3.73 41.08 29.83
N MET A 83 -3.81 40.38 30.97
CA MET A 83 -3.72 41.00 32.30
C MET A 83 -2.35 41.63 32.57
N ALA A 84 -1.27 41.08 31.99
CA ALA A 84 0.06 41.68 32.01
C ALA A 84 0.18 42.91 31.10
N SER A 85 -0.45 42.89 29.91
CA SER A 85 -0.45 43.99 28.94
C SER A 85 -1.17 45.24 29.46
N ILE A 86 -2.27 45.06 30.19
CA ILE A 86 -3.01 46.16 30.82
C ILE A 86 -2.45 46.57 32.20
N ALA A 87 -1.44 45.86 32.73
CA ALA A 87 -0.87 46.15 34.03
C ALA A 87 -0.19 47.53 34.03
N GLY A 88 -0.79 48.49 34.73
CA GLY A 88 -0.33 49.89 34.78
C GLY A 88 -1.02 50.81 33.77
N MET A 89 -1.93 50.31 32.93
CA MET A 89 -2.83 51.12 32.12
C MET A 89 -3.99 51.68 32.95
N THR A 90 -4.51 52.86 32.57
CA THR A 90 -5.73 53.42 33.16
C THR A 90 -6.91 53.09 32.26
N ALA A 91 -7.95 52.46 32.81
CA ALA A 91 -9.15 52.12 32.05
C ALA A 91 -9.80 53.38 31.47
N ILE A 92 -10.14 53.34 30.18
CA ILE A 92 -10.84 54.43 29.48
C ILE A 92 -12.34 54.45 29.83
N LYS A 93 -12.89 53.32 30.27
CA LYS A 93 -14.27 53.20 30.76
C LYS A 93 -14.33 52.14 31.86
N SER A 94 -14.97 52.45 32.98
CA SER A 94 -15.17 51.51 34.09
C SER A 94 -16.63 51.58 34.55
N THR A 95 -17.30 50.44 34.67
CA THR A 95 -18.69 50.32 35.13
C THR A 95 -18.82 49.19 36.16
N GLU A 96 -19.53 49.45 37.26
CA GLU A 96 -19.78 48.46 38.32
C GLU A 96 -21.29 48.18 38.41
N GLU A 97 -21.66 46.90 38.40
CA GLU A 97 -23.03 46.43 38.46
C GLU A 97 -23.17 45.33 39.53
N ALA A 98 -24.37 45.18 40.11
CA ALA A 98 -24.64 44.09 41.04
C ALA A 98 -24.77 42.77 40.27
N GLY A 99 -24.06 41.73 40.72
CA GLY A 99 -24.12 40.39 40.12
C GLY A 99 -25.48 39.71 40.32
N THR A 100 -25.64 38.54 39.72
CA THR A 100 -26.91 37.78 39.74
C THR A 100 -27.16 37.11 41.10
N VAL A 101 -26.14 37.02 41.97
CA VAL A 101 -26.23 36.44 43.31
C VAL A 101 -26.07 37.52 44.41
N PRO A 102 -26.82 37.47 45.55
CA PRO A 102 -26.70 38.45 46.62
C PRO A 102 -25.28 38.52 47.21
N GLY A 103 -24.66 39.70 47.15
CA GLY A 103 -23.29 39.95 47.63
C GLY A 103 -22.22 39.92 46.53
N GLU A 104 -22.62 39.68 45.28
CA GLU A 104 -21.76 39.69 44.10
C GLU A 104 -21.77 41.07 43.41
N MET A 105 -20.60 41.53 42.97
CA MET A 105 -20.39 42.78 42.25
C MET A 105 -19.53 42.50 41.02
N VAL A 106 -19.96 42.97 39.86
CA VAL A 106 -19.30 42.81 38.57
C VAL A 106 -18.77 44.17 38.12
N LYS A 107 -17.44 44.29 38.02
CA LYS A 107 -16.75 45.49 37.54
C LYS A 107 -16.22 45.24 36.13
N THR A 108 -16.65 46.04 35.15
CA THR A 108 -16.19 45.96 33.76
C THR A 108 -15.31 47.17 33.43
N GLU A 109 -14.08 46.95 32.98
CA GLU A 109 -13.06 47.96 32.68
C GLU A 109 -12.56 47.79 31.25
N VAL A 110 -12.58 48.86 30.46
CA VAL A 110 -12.13 48.88 29.06
C VAL A 110 -10.80 49.62 28.96
N PHE A 111 -9.85 49.07 28.23
CA PHE A 111 -8.52 49.59 27.95
C PHE A 111 -8.30 49.64 26.44
N CYS A 112 -7.51 50.61 25.94
CA CYS A 112 -7.13 50.68 24.54
C CYS A 112 -5.61 50.87 24.39
N SER A 113 -5.00 50.14 23.46
CA SER A 113 -3.60 50.29 23.06
C SER A 113 -3.46 50.48 21.55
N TRP A 114 -2.33 51.06 21.14
CA TRP A 114 -1.98 51.31 19.74
C TRP A 114 -0.80 50.42 19.37
N GLU A 115 -0.96 49.59 18.36
CA GLU A 115 0.11 48.72 17.87
C GLU A 115 0.95 49.44 16.78
N ALA A 116 2.18 48.95 16.57
CA ALA A 116 3.15 49.57 15.66
C ALA A 116 2.72 49.58 14.19
N ASP A 117 1.76 48.74 13.82
CA ASP A 117 1.14 48.65 12.49
C ASP A 117 -0.04 49.62 12.28
N GLY A 118 -0.41 50.38 13.31
CA GLY A 118 -1.51 51.35 13.28
C GLY A 118 -2.88 50.79 13.65
N SER A 119 -2.98 49.51 14.01
CA SER A 119 -4.22 48.91 14.53
C SER A 119 -4.53 49.38 15.95
N ILE A 120 -5.83 49.48 16.26
CA ILE A 120 -6.31 49.82 17.60
C ILE A 120 -6.82 48.54 18.26
N VAL A 121 -6.21 48.20 19.40
CA VAL A 121 -6.62 47.05 20.21
C VAL A 121 -7.43 47.56 21.41
N THR A 122 -8.66 47.07 21.54
CA THR A 122 -9.55 47.37 22.67
C THR A 122 -9.71 46.13 23.54
N THR A 123 -9.40 46.25 24.82
CA THR A 123 -9.46 45.15 25.81
C THR A 123 -10.50 45.47 26.87
N THR A 124 -11.51 44.63 27.02
CA THR A 124 -12.55 44.74 28.06
C THR A 124 -12.36 43.64 29.10
N VAL A 125 -12.15 44.01 30.36
CA VAL A 125 -11.97 43.11 31.51
C VAL A 125 -13.18 43.20 32.42
N ARG A 126 -13.82 42.07 32.72
CA ARG A 126 -14.95 41.96 33.65
C ARG A 126 -14.53 41.16 34.88
N THR A 127 -14.38 41.83 36.01
CA THR A 127 -14.01 41.24 37.30
C THR A 127 -15.23 41.07 38.19
N THR A 128 -15.50 39.85 38.64
CA THR A 128 -16.60 39.54 39.56
C THR A 128 -16.05 39.30 40.96
N THR A 129 -16.60 40.00 41.95
CA THR A 129 -16.22 39.90 43.38
C THR A 129 -17.41 39.56 44.25
N CYS A 130 -17.25 38.60 45.14
CA CYS A 130 -18.27 38.22 46.12
C CYS A 130 -17.83 38.67 47.52
N THR A 131 -18.68 39.42 48.21
CA THR A 131 -18.43 39.85 49.60
C THR A 131 -19.22 38.97 50.56
N ARG A 132 -18.52 38.23 51.42
CA ARG A 132 -19.11 37.34 52.43
C ARG A 132 -18.59 37.69 53.82
N THR A 133 -19.45 37.57 54.82
CA THR A 133 -19.05 37.80 56.21
C THR A 133 -18.36 36.56 56.77
N SER A 134 -17.13 36.71 57.26
CA SER A 134 -16.41 35.64 57.94
C SER A 134 -17.11 35.25 59.25
N ALA A 135 -16.77 34.06 59.77
CA ALA A 135 -17.29 33.59 61.06
C ALA A 135 -16.98 34.51 62.26
N SER A 136 -16.07 35.50 62.10
CA SER A 136 -15.72 36.50 63.12
C SER A 136 -16.45 37.84 62.97
N GLY A 137 -17.29 38.00 61.94
CA GLY A 137 -18.06 39.23 61.68
C GLY A 137 -17.38 40.23 60.73
N GLU A 138 -16.18 39.92 60.23
CA GLU A 138 -15.44 40.75 59.27
C GLU A 138 -15.88 40.44 57.83
N LEU A 139 -16.14 41.47 57.02
CA LEU A 139 -16.49 41.34 55.60
C LEU A 139 -15.25 40.97 54.78
N ILE A 140 -15.28 39.84 54.09
CA ILE A 140 -14.24 39.36 53.17
C ILE A 140 -14.77 39.49 51.75
N THR A 141 -14.08 40.25 50.91
CA THR A 141 -14.36 40.34 49.47
C THR A 141 -13.35 39.48 48.72
N GLU A 142 -13.85 38.48 47.99
CA GLU A 142 -13.04 37.54 47.20
C GLU A 142 -13.39 37.69 45.71
N VAL A 143 -12.38 37.74 44.83
CA VAL A 143 -12.59 37.75 43.38
C VAL A 143 -12.94 36.33 42.95
N THR A 144 -14.12 36.15 42.38
CA THR A 144 -14.66 34.82 42.02
C THR A 144 -14.47 34.48 40.55
N ASN A 145 -14.44 35.48 39.66
CA ASN A 145 -14.23 35.30 38.24
C ASN A 145 -13.62 36.56 37.61
N THR A 146 -12.84 36.40 36.54
CA THR A 146 -12.34 37.52 35.73
C THR A 146 -12.36 37.11 34.26
N GLU A 147 -13.20 37.76 33.46
CA GLU A 147 -13.37 37.49 32.02
C GLU A 147 -12.73 38.61 31.21
N THR A 148 -12.07 38.30 30.10
CA THR A 148 -11.42 39.31 29.26
C THR A 148 -11.74 39.13 27.78
N GLU A 149 -12.11 40.21 27.11
CA GLU A 149 -12.48 40.27 25.69
C GLU A 149 -11.59 41.28 24.95
N VAL A 150 -11.00 40.89 23.81
CA VAL A 150 -10.08 41.74 23.04
C VAL A 150 -10.56 41.86 21.59
N THR A 151 -10.68 43.08 21.08
CA THR A 151 -11.05 43.38 19.70
C THR A 151 -9.97 44.24 19.03
N THR A 152 -9.62 43.92 17.79
CA THR A 152 -8.62 44.65 16.99
C THR A 152 -9.29 45.20 15.74
N GLU A 153 -9.25 46.52 15.52
CA GLU A 153 -9.79 47.15 14.32
C GLU A 153 -8.66 47.56 13.37
N THR A 154 -8.71 47.08 12.12
CA THR A 154 -7.82 47.45 11.02
C THR A 154 -8.64 48.22 9.99
N THR A 155 -8.25 49.45 9.63
CA THR A 155 -9.05 50.28 8.72
C THR A 155 -8.89 49.83 7.26
N GLU A 156 -9.87 49.10 6.72
CA GLU A 156 -10.04 48.89 5.27
C GLU A 156 -11.27 49.65 4.75
N THR A 157 -11.07 50.42 3.68
CA THR A 157 -12.09 51.24 3.01
C THR A 157 -13.00 50.39 2.11
N THR A 158 -14.31 50.36 2.41
CA THR A 158 -15.38 49.75 1.60
C THR A 158 -16.19 50.81 0.83
N GLU A 159 -16.63 50.49 -0.39
CA GLU A 159 -17.81 51.09 -1.04
C GLU A 159 -18.92 50.02 -1.13
N GLU A 160 -20.08 50.35 -0.56
CA GLU A 160 -21.29 49.54 -0.41
C GLU A 160 -22.14 49.47 -1.69
N THR A 161 -22.98 48.43 -1.82
CA THR A 161 -24.41 48.60 -2.16
C THR A 161 -25.26 47.47 -1.55
N VAL A 162 -26.47 47.85 -1.14
CA VAL A 162 -27.43 47.18 -0.23
C VAL A 162 -28.63 46.63 -1.01
N GLU A 163 -29.30 45.60 -0.45
CA GLU A 163 -30.77 45.34 -0.41
C GLU A 163 -31.08 43.82 -0.55
N GLU A 164 -32.11 43.19 0.01
CA GLU A 164 -32.98 43.36 1.20
C GLU A 164 -33.84 42.05 1.29
N VAL A 165 -33.95 41.50 2.50
CA VAL A 165 -34.95 40.61 3.15
C VAL A 165 -36.12 39.98 2.36
N THR A 166 -36.43 38.68 2.59
CA THR A 166 -37.71 38.18 3.19
C THR A 166 -37.82 36.63 3.30
N GLU A 167 -38.30 36.18 4.47
CA GLU A 167 -38.65 34.80 4.87
C GLU A 167 -39.99 34.31 4.27
N GLU A 168 -40.21 33.00 4.17
CA GLU A 168 -41.47 32.35 4.60
C GLU A 168 -41.38 30.80 4.69
N THR A 169 -42.39 30.24 5.36
CA THR A 169 -42.37 29.08 6.26
C THR A 169 -43.09 27.81 5.72
N MET A 170 -42.76 26.65 6.34
CA MET A 170 -43.64 25.55 6.78
C MET A 170 -44.08 24.36 5.87
N GLU A 171 -43.97 23.19 6.51
CA GLU A 171 -44.87 22.01 6.55
C GLU A 171 -44.81 20.89 5.47
N GLY A 172 -44.45 19.68 5.93
CA GLY A 172 -45.48 18.63 6.07
C GLY A 172 -45.26 17.24 5.43
N THR A 173 -45.07 16.24 6.31
CA THR A 173 -45.81 14.95 6.41
C THR A 173 -45.38 13.68 5.61
N GLN A 174 -44.93 12.68 6.42
CA GLN A 174 -45.17 11.21 6.45
C GLN A 174 -45.53 10.38 5.20
N GLY A 175 -44.91 9.18 5.15
CA GLY A 175 -45.45 7.98 4.49
C GLY A 175 -44.67 6.70 4.80
N THR A 176 -45.30 5.77 5.52
CA THR A 176 -44.78 4.51 6.10
C THR A 176 -45.02 3.28 5.18
N ILE A 177 -44.37 2.13 5.49
CA ILE A 177 -44.85 0.70 5.42
C ILE A 177 -44.12 -0.29 4.46
N THR A 178 -43.20 -1.07 5.06
CA THR A 178 -43.25 -2.55 5.29
C THR A 178 -42.51 -3.58 4.40
N THR A 179 -41.74 -4.35 5.17
CA THR A 179 -40.99 -5.62 5.07
C THR A 179 -41.70 -6.84 4.46
N THR A 180 -40.94 -7.83 4.00
CA THR A 180 -41.16 -9.26 4.34
C THR A 180 -39.94 -10.14 4.04
N GLU A 181 -39.54 -10.93 5.04
CA GLU A 181 -38.55 -12.02 4.98
C GLU A 181 -39.19 -13.37 4.60
N THR A 182 -38.38 -14.33 4.14
CA THR A 182 -38.52 -15.76 4.53
C THR A 182 -37.22 -16.56 4.32
N THR A 183 -36.99 -17.53 5.22
CA THR A 183 -35.75 -18.28 5.53
C THR A 183 -35.83 -19.77 5.12
N GLU A 184 -34.67 -20.46 4.96
CA GLU A 184 -34.29 -21.88 5.27
C GLU A 184 -33.27 -22.47 4.23
N VAL A 185 -31.95 -22.63 4.50
CA VAL A 185 -31.15 -23.68 5.23
C VAL A 185 -31.08 -25.06 4.51
N THR A 186 -29.95 -25.59 3.97
CA THR A 186 -28.85 -26.35 4.67
C THR A 186 -27.63 -26.73 3.76
N GLU A 187 -26.40 -26.55 4.29
CA GLU A 187 -25.12 -27.36 4.32
C GLU A 187 -24.47 -28.04 3.05
N VAL A 188 -23.13 -28.16 2.83
CA VAL A 188 -21.85 -27.90 3.54
C VAL A 188 -20.64 -27.99 2.55
N THR A 189 -19.50 -27.42 2.97
CA THR A 189 -18.08 -27.50 2.52
C THR A 189 -17.56 -26.46 1.50
N THR A 190 -17.15 -25.30 2.03
CA THR A 190 -16.22 -24.36 1.38
C THR A 190 -15.09 -23.99 2.33
N ILE A 191 -13.89 -23.90 1.75
CA ILE A 191 -12.64 -23.46 2.36
C ILE A 191 -12.81 -21.99 2.78
N GLU A 192 -12.60 -21.68 4.05
CA GLU A 192 -12.62 -20.30 4.56
C GLU A 192 -11.49 -19.49 3.91
N THR A 193 -11.90 -18.59 3.03
CA THR A 193 -11.16 -17.36 2.71
C THR A 193 -11.14 -16.51 3.98
N ILE A 194 -9.95 -16.31 4.55
CA ILE A 194 -9.75 -15.33 5.63
C ILE A 194 -9.79 -13.94 4.98
N THR A 195 -10.93 -13.28 5.11
CA THR A 195 -11.07 -11.82 5.03
C THR A 195 -10.75 -11.27 6.42
N GLU A 196 -9.67 -10.51 6.56
CA GLU A 196 -9.36 -9.76 7.79
C GLU A 196 -10.24 -8.51 7.83
N GLU A 197 -11.26 -8.52 8.69
CA GLU A 197 -11.80 -7.31 9.31
C GLU A 197 -10.79 -6.82 10.36
N ALA A 198 -10.38 -5.57 10.26
CA ALA A 198 -9.50 -4.93 11.22
C ALA A 198 -10.34 -4.29 12.33
N ASP A 199 -10.60 -5.05 13.40
CA ASP A 199 -11.09 -4.53 14.67
C ASP A 199 -9.92 -4.42 15.66
N ALA A 200 -9.68 -3.22 16.19
CA ALA A 200 -8.59 -2.93 17.10
C ALA A 200 -9.13 -2.23 18.35
N GLY A 201 -9.57 -3.03 19.32
CA GLY A 201 -10.17 -2.49 20.55
C GLY A 201 -10.42 -3.48 21.68
N SER A 202 -9.58 -4.51 21.87
CA SER A 202 -9.59 -5.36 23.08
C SER A 202 -8.24 -6.07 23.26
N GLU A 203 -8.00 -6.68 24.43
CA GLU A 203 -6.84 -7.55 24.69
C GLU A 203 -6.65 -8.65 23.61
N ASP A 204 -7.65 -8.89 22.76
CA ASP A 204 -7.62 -9.79 21.59
C ASP A 204 -6.68 -9.32 20.45
N GLY A 205 -6.39 -8.01 20.32
CA GLY A 205 -5.55 -7.49 19.22
C GLY A 205 -4.06 -7.87 19.33
N MET A 206 -3.53 -7.93 20.55
CA MET A 206 -2.15 -8.39 20.81
C MET A 206 -2.04 -9.91 20.65
N GLU A 207 -3.12 -10.63 20.95
CA GLU A 207 -3.23 -12.07 20.75
C GLU A 207 -3.34 -12.41 19.25
N SER A 208 -4.07 -11.61 18.47
CA SER A 208 -4.21 -11.72 17.01
C SER A 208 -2.87 -11.54 16.28
N SER A 209 -2.10 -10.49 16.60
CA SER A 209 -0.76 -10.29 16.02
C SER A 209 0.23 -11.40 16.40
N ALA A 210 0.20 -11.86 17.66
CA ALA A 210 1.03 -12.97 18.12
C ALA A 210 0.63 -14.32 17.48
N ALA A 211 -0.66 -14.54 17.26
CA ALA A 211 -1.19 -15.71 16.57
C ALA A 211 -0.78 -15.73 15.09
N LEU A 212 -0.81 -14.59 14.41
CA LEU A 212 -0.33 -14.47 13.03
C LEU A 212 1.16 -14.81 12.93
N VAL A 213 2.00 -14.23 13.79
CA VAL A 213 3.45 -14.56 13.85
C VAL A 213 3.67 -16.04 14.18
N ALA A 214 2.84 -16.63 15.05
CA ALA A 214 2.89 -18.04 15.36
C ALA A 214 2.56 -18.93 14.14
N SER A 215 1.49 -18.58 13.41
CA SER A 215 1.08 -19.21 12.15
C SER A 215 2.18 -19.12 11.09
N ASP A 216 2.74 -17.93 10.88
CA ASP A 216 3.82 -17.71 9.91
C ASP A 216 5.09 -18.50 10.26
N THR A 217 5.44 -18.56 11.56
CA THR A 217 6.59 -19.36 12.02
C THR A 217 6.35 -20.85 11.81
N ALA A 218 5.13 -21.33 12.09
CA ALA A 218 4.78 -22.73 11.85
C ALA A 218 4.92 -23.07 10.36
N ALA A 219 4.40 -22.21 9.48
CA ALA A 219 4.51 -22.37 8.03
C ALA A 219 5.98 -22.33 7.56
N MET A 220 6.80 -21.44 8.12
CA MET A 220 8.25 -21.38 7.89
C MET A 220 9.00 -22.65 8.28
N SER A 221 8.56 -23.35 9.33
CA SER A 221 9.22 -24.56 9.84
C SER A 221 8.80 -25.85 9.14
N SER A 222 7.68 -25.84 8.40
CA SER A 222 7.05 -27.01 7.77
C SER A 222 6.87 -26.83 6.26
N LEU A 223 7.99 -26.62 5.54
CA LEU A 223 7.95 -26.33 4.09
C LEU A 223 7.78 -27.59 3.21
N TYR A 224 8.07 -28.79 3.74
CA TYR A 224 7.96 -30.03 2.98
C TYR A 224 6.51 -30.51 2.86
N ALA A 225 6.20 -31.15 1.73
CA ALA A 225 4.90 -31.76 1.53
C ALA A 225 4.66 -32.87 2.57
N ARG A 226 3.44 -32.98 3.08
CA ARG A 226 3.07 -33.99 4.10
C ARG A 226 3.50 -35.42 3.74
N TYR A 227 3.26 -35.81 2.50
CA TYR A 227 3.62 -37.13 1.95
C TYR A 227 5.14 -37.39 1.86
N ALA A 228 5.99 -36.37 2.00
CA ALA A 228 7.44 -36.53 2.00
C ALA A 228 7.93 -37.33 3.20
N HIS A 229 7.25 -37.21 4.35
CA HIS A 229 7.58 -37.96 5.57
C HIS A 229 7.00 -39.39 5.58
N GLU A 230 6.04 -39.69 4.69
CA GLU A 230 5.33 -40.98 4.63
C GLU A 230 6.01 -42.01 3.68
N SER A 231 7.26 -41.76 3.29
CA SER A 231 7.99 -42.46 2.20
C SER A 231 8.05 -44.00 2.27
N SER A 232 7.78 -44.63 3.42
CA SER A 232 7.70 -46.10 3.56
C SER A 232 6.40 -46.72 3.01
N SER A 233 5.40 -45.91 2.63
CA SER A 233 4.07 -46.36 2.18
C SER A 233 3.84 -46.23 0.65
N MET A 234 4.83 -45.72 -0.10
CA MET A 234 4.64 -45.28 -1.50
C MET A 234 4.17 -46.38 -2.48
N GLU A 235 4.49 -47.65 -2.20
CA GLU A 235 4.04 -48.81 -3.00
C GLU A 235 2.58 -49.22 -2.71
N SER A 236 2.00 -48.73 -1.61
CA SER A 236 0.63 -49.01 -1.15
C SER A 236 -0.31 -47.79 -1.28
N MET A 237 0.18 -46.67 -1.80
CA MET A 237 -0.57 -45.42 -1.86
C MET A 237 -1.60 -45.47 -3.01
N THR A 238 -2.89 -45.49 -2.67
CA THR A 238 -3.99 -45.35 -3.64
C THR A 238 -4.06 -43.90 -4.10
N LEU A 239 -3.37 -43.59 -5.21
CA LEU A 239 -3.37 -42.25 -5.81
C LEU A 239 -4.70 -41.96 -6.49
N SER A 240 -5.14 -40.69 -6.47
CA SER A 240 -6.38 -40.30 -7.14
C SER A 240 -6.24 -40.39 -8.67
N VAL A 241 -7.38 -40.58 -9.34
CA VAL A 241 -7.47 -40.62 -10.81
C VAL A 241 -6.89 -39.33 -11.43
N ASP A 242 -7.02 -38.20 -10.74
CA ASP A 242 -6.51 -36.90 -11.21
C ASP A 242 -4.99 -36.83 -11.23
N ILE A 243 -4.29 -37.46 -10.27
CA ILE A 243 -2.81 -37.52 -10.26
C ILE A 243 -2.32 -38.39 -11.40
N ASP A 244 -3.00 -39.50 -11.67
CA ASP A 244 -2.72 -40.38 -12.80
C ASP A 244 -2.89 -39.66 -14.13
N ALA A 245 -4.03 -38.98 -14.30
CA ALA A 245 -4.32 -38.19 -15.49
C ALA A 245 -3.30 -37.06 -15.68
N ALA A 246 -2.92 -36.35 -14.61
CA ALA A 246 -1.91 -35.29 -14.68
C ALA A 246 -0.53 -35.82 -15.08
N ALA A 247 -0.08 -36.94 -14.50
CA ALA A 247 1.19 -37.55 -14.87
C ALA A 247 1.21 -38.02 -16.34
N GLN A 248 0.10 -38.60 -16.81
CA GLN A 248 -0.07 -39.03 -18.20
C GLN A 248 -0.09 -37.85 -19.17
N GLU A 249 -0.80 -36.78 -18.84
CA GLU A 249 -0.87 -35.57 -19.67
C GLU A 249 0.50 -34.89 -19.78
N ILE A 250 1.22 -34.77 -18.65
CA ILE A 250 2.60 -34.28 -18.65
C ILE A 250 3.46 -35.13 -19.58
N HIS A 251 3.39 -36.45 -19.50
CA HIS A 251 4.18 -37.33 -20.36
C HIS A 251 3.82 -37.13 -21.84
N ARG A 252 2.52 -37.10 -22.17
CA ARG A 252 2.02 -36.91 -23.53
C ARG A 252 2.48 -35.59 -24.14
N VAL A 253 2.46 -34.50 -23.36
CA VAL A 253 2.78 -33.15 -23.85
C VAL A 253 4.29 -32.88 -23.89
N CYS A 254 5.07 -33.46 -22.98
CA CYS A 254 6.47 -33.07 -22.77
C CYS A 254 7.52 -34.00 -23.40
N THR A 255 7.14 -35.15 -23.96
CA THR A 255 8.08 -36.15 -24.51
C THR A 255 8.31 -36.08 -26.03
N GLY A 256 7.72 -35.10 -26.71
CA GLY A 256 7.90 -34.87 -28.16
C GLY A 256 9.32 -34.43 -28.57
N ALA A 257 9.56 -34.33 -29.90
CA ALA A 257 10.87 -33.98 -30.49
C ALA A 257 11.42 -32.61 -30.01
N THR A 258 10.54 -31.72 -29.57
CA THR A 258 10.87 -30.49 -28.84
C THR A 258 10.29 -30.59 -27.42
N SER A 259 11.13 -30.48 -26.37
CA SER A 259 10.63 -30.45 -24.99
C SER A 259 9.79 -29.18 -24.82
N ASN A 260 8.52 -29.32 -24.45
CA ASN A 260 7.61 -28.20 -24.23
C ASN A 260 7.69 -27.73 -22.76
N GLU A 261 8.82 -27.11 -22.42
CA GLU A 261 9.10 -26.64 -21.05
C GLU A 261 8.09 -25.59 -20.56
N ALA A 262 7.48 -24.82 -21.47
CA ALA A 262 6.39 -23.89 -21.14
C ALA A 262 5.10 -24.63 -20.74
N ALA A 263 4.74 -25.70 -21.45
CA ALA A 263 3.60 -26.52 -21.09
C ALA A 263 3.84 -27.29 -19.78
N LEU A 264 5.04 -27.81 -19.55
CA LEU A 264 5.40 -28.43 -18.27
C LEU A 264 5.22 -27.44 -17.11
N ALA A 265 5.73 -26.21 -17.25
CA ALA A 265 5.54 -25.16 -16.25
C ALA A 265 4.05 -24.87 -16.01
N SER A 266 3.26 -24.69 -17.07
CA SER A 266 1.82 -24.43 -16.95
C SER A 266 1.09 -25.56 -16.23
N LEU A 267 1.40 -26.82 -16.54
CA LEU A 267 0.78 -27.98 -15.90
C LEU A 267 1.15 -28.07 -14.43
N LEU A 268 2.42 -27.82 -14.06
CA LEU A 268 2.87 -27.87 -12.67
C LEU A 268 2.38 -26.68 -11.84
N LEU A 269 2.37 -25.47 -12.39
CA LEU A 269 1.90 -24.27 -11.69
C LEU A 269 0.39 -24.30 -11.44
N SER A 270 -0.36 -25.09 -12.21
CA SER A 270 -1.79 -25.35 -11.97
C SER A 270 -2.09 -26.38 -10.86
N LYS A 271 -1.07 -26.81 -10.12
CA LYS A 271 -1.17 -27.88 -9.11
C LYS A 271 -0.61 -27.41 -7.79
N THR A 272 -1.19 -27.86 -6.68
CA THR A 272 -0.68 -27.57 -5.33
C THR A 272 0.69 -28.23 -5.10
N VAL A 273 1.39 -27.85 -4.03
CA VAL A 273 2.69 -28.44 -3.68
C VAL A 273 2.54 -29.96 -3.45
N GLU A 274 1.46 -30.39 -2.79
CA GLU A 274 1.13 -31.79 -2.52
C GLU A 274 0.85 -32.54 -3.82
N GLN A 275 0.03 -31.96 -4.70
CA GLN A 275 -0.28 -32.56 -5.99
C GLN A 275 1.00 -32.69 -6.84
N ARG A 276 1.88 -31.68 -6.86
CA ARG A 276 3.16 -31.76 -7.56
C ARG A 276 4.05 -32.87 -7.00
N TYR A 277 4.11 -33.03 -5.69
CA TYR A 277 4.85 -34.12 -5.04
C TYR A 277 4.29 -35.50 -5.46
N LEU A 278 2.97 -35.67 -5.40
CA LEU A 278 2.32 -36.93 -5.80
C LEU A 278 2.48 -37.21 -7.30
N ILE A 279 2.39 -36.20 -8.15
CA ILE A 279 2.67 -36.29 -9.60
C ILE A 279 4.12 -36.74 -9.82
N TRP A 280 5.09 -36.17 -9.10
CA TRP A 280 6.49 -36.59 -9.20
C TRP A 280 6.66 -38.06 -8.82
N CYS A 281 6.06 -38.51 -7.71
CA CYS A 281 6.06 -39.91 -7.29
C CYS A 281 5.45 -40.81 -8.39
N ARG A 282 4.26 -40.44 -8.87
CA ARG A 282 3.51 -41.22 -9.85
C ARG A 282 4.24 -41.31 -11.19
N TYR A 283 4.83 -40.21 -11.64
CA TYR A 283 5.61 -40.16 -12.87
C TYR A 283 6.78 -41.15 -12.84
N ARG A 284 7.50 -41.23 -11.72
CA ARG A 284 8.59 -42.21 -11.52
C ARG A 284 8.08 -43.64 -11.56
N ILE A 285 6.90 -43.92 -10.99
CA ILE A 285 6.30 -45.26 -11.00
C ILE A 285 5.92 -45.68 -12.42
N LEU A 286 5.21 -44.82 -13.16
CA LEU A 286 4.69 -45.11 -14.50
C LEU A 286 5.79 -45.16 -15.57
N TYR A 287 6.72 -44.21 -15.55
CA TYR A 287 7.66 -44.00 -16.66
C TYR A 287 9.12 -44.33 -16.33
N LYS A 288 9.42 -44.69 -15.08
CA LYS A 288 10.79 -45.01 -14.60
C LYS A 288 11.82 -43.90 -14.88
N GLN A 289 11.36 -42.65 -14.91
CA GLN A 289 12.16 -41.44 -15.13
C GLN A 289 11.74 -40.36 -14.13
N ASN A 290 12.60 -39.39 -13.83
CA ASN A 290 12.21 -38.25 -12.99
C ASN A 290 11.55 -37.18 -13.84
N LEU A 291 10.60 -36.47 -13.24
CA LEU A 291 9.92 -35.36 -13.90
C LEU A 291 10.90 -34.24 -14.32
N SER A 292 11.94 -34.00 -13.52
CA SER A 292 13.00 -33.02 -13.81
C SER A 292 13.89 -33.40 -15.00
N ASP A 293 13.94 -34.68 -15.38
CA ASP A 293 14.69 -35.15 -16.56
C ASP A 293 14.07 -34.66 -17.89
N LEU A 294 12.79 -34.25 -17.85
CA LEU A 294 12.09 -33.67 -19.01
C LEU A 294 12.59 -32.27 -19.37
N VAL A 295 13.22 -31.56 -18.42
CA VAL A 295 13.75 -30.22 -18.62
C VAL A 295 15.17 -30.33 -19.16
N LYS A 296 15.34 -30.00 -20.44
CA LYS A 296 16.64 -30.13 -21.13
C LYS A 296 17.45 -28.84 -21.05
N SER A 297 16.77 -27.70 -20.92
CA SER A 297 17.37 -26.38 -20.83
C SER A 297 18.30 -26.25 -19.61
N LYS A 298 19.37 -25.49 -19.82
CA LYS A 298 20.34 -25.08 -18.79
C LYS A 298 20.25 -23.58 -18.48
N SER A 299 19.30 -22.88 -19.09
CA SER A 299 19.01 -21.48 -18.78
C SER A 299 18.51 -21.32 -17.35
N ASP A 300 18.47 -20.09 -16.84
CA ASP A 300 17.89 -19.77 -15.53
C ASP A 300 16.43 -20.24 -15.42
N TYR A 301 15.65 -20.09 -16.50
CA TYR A 301 14.29 -20.64 -16.59
C TYR A 301 14.28 -22.17 -16.48
N GLY A 302 15.19 -22.85 -17.19
CA GLY A 302 15.33 -24.31 -17.11
C GLY A 302 15.75 -24.79 -15.72
N VAL A 303 16.60 -24.04 -15.02
CA VAL A 303 17.00 -24.33 -13.65
C VAL A 303 15.82 -24.17 -12.68
N LEU A 304 15.09 -23.06 -12.77
CA LEU A 304 13.87 -22.83 -12.00
C LEU A 304 12.84 -23.95 -12.23
N LEU A 305 12.62 -24.33 -13.49
CA LEU A 305 11.66 -25.38 -13.83
C LEU A 305 12.11 -26.75 -13.32
N LYS A 306 13.41 -27.06 -13.32
CA LYS A 306 13.95 -28.29 -12.70
C LYS A 306 13.69 -28.35 -11.20
N MET A 307 13.87 -27.22 -10.51
CA MET A 307 13.55 -27.11 -9.09
C MET A 307 12.06 -27.32 -8.86
N LEU A 308 11.19 -26.68 -9.65
CA LEU A 308 9.73 -26.81 -9.56
C LEU A 308 9.24 -28.24 -9.88
N ALA A 309 9.92 -28.94 -10.78
CA ALA A 309 9.65 -30.32 -11.18
C ALA A 309 10.26 -31.36 -10.22
N SER A 310 10.89 -30.92 -9.13
CA SER A 310 11.48 -31.78 -8.10
C SER A 310 10.78 -31.56 -6.76
N PRO A 311 10.72 -32.57 -5.88
CA PRO A 311 10.35 -32.37 -4.49
C PRO A 311 11.26 -31.35 -3.81
N LEU A 312 10.75 -30.62 -2.82
CA LEU A 312 11.49 -29.52 -2.20
C LEU A 312 12.76 -30.02 -1.50
N GLU A 313 12.72 -31.16 -0.82
CA GLU A 313 13.88 -31.77 -0.18
C GLU A 313 14.98 -32.18 -1.19
N HIS A 314 14.59 -32.51 -2.42
CA HIS A 314 15.54 -32.79 -3.52
C HIS A 314 16.15 -31.51 -4.09
N ALA A 315 15.37 -30.43 -4.17
CA ALA A 315 15.84 -29.11 -4.59
C ALA A 315 16.79 -28.51 -3.53
N GLU A 316 16.47 -28.66 -2.25
CA GLU A 316 17.31 -28.18 -1.14
C GLU A 316 18.61 -28.96 -1.00
N ALA A 317 18.58 -30.28 -1.20
CA ALA A 317 19.81 -31.07 -1.33
C ALA A 317 20.71 -30.56 -2.47
N GLU A 318 20.14 -30.08 -3.57
CA GLU A 318 20.89 -29.45 -4.66
C GLU A 318 21.41 -28.06 -4.33
N ILE A 319 20.62 -27.23 -3.62
CA ILE A 319 21.06 -25.93 -3.12
C ILE A 319 22.30 -26.11 -2.23
N LEU A 320 22.26 -27.04 -1.27
CA LEU A 320 23.37 -27.33 -0.38
C LEU A 320 24.58 -27.93 -1.13
N ARG A 321 24.33 -28.80 -2.11
CA ARG A 321 25.41 -29.35 -2.95
C ARG A 321 26.10 -28.26 -3.77
N LYS A 322 25.34 -27.30 -4.33
CA LYS A 322 25.95 -26.18 -5.06
C LYS A 322 26.67 -25.21 -4.14
N ALA A 323 26.12 -24.95 -2.95
CA ALA A 323 26.75 -24.07 -1.95
C ALA A 323 28.12 -24.58 -1.46
N THR A 324 28.36 -25.90 -1.55
CA THR A 324 29.57 -26.59 -1.07
C THR A 324 30.48 -27.10 -2.19
N LYS A 325 30.07 -26.96 -3.47
CA LYS A 325 30.84 -27.50 -4.60
C LYS A 325 31.57 -26.37 -5.32
N GLY A 326 32.87 -26.24 -5.09
CA GLY A 326 33.74 -25.31 -5.82
C GLY A 326 34.91 -24.80 -4.98
N LEU A 327 35.59 -23.76 -5.47
CA LEU A 327 36.54 -22.98 -4.65
C LEU A 327 35.74 -21.97 -3.82
N GLY A 328 35.60 -22.25 -2.53
CA GLY A 328 34.81 -21.46 -1.58
C GLY A 328 33.44 -22.06 -1.31
N THR A 329 32.76 -21.49 -0.32
CA THR A 329 31.44 -21.92 0.16
C THR A 329 30.47 -20.74 0.05
N THR A 330 29.19 -21.01 -0.22
CA THR A 330 28.14 -19.98 -0.26
C THR A 330 27.26 -20.11 0.98
N GLU A 331 27.74 -19.60 2.11
CA GLU A 331 27.12 -19.74 3.44
C GLU A 331 25.68 -19.21 3.47
N GLU A 332 25.40 -18.16 2.69
CA GLU A 332 24.09 -17.54 2.51
C GLU A 332 23.02 -18.44 1.89
N TRP A 333 23.41 -19.56 1.28
CA TRP A 333 22.47 -20.58 0.80
C TRP A 333 22.31 -21.73 1.80
N ILE A 334 23.22 -21.84 2.78
CA ILE A 334 23.23 -22.94 3.75
C ILE A 334 22.31 -22.64 4.93
N TYR A 335 22.51 -21.51 5.61
CA TYR A 335 21.74 -21.24 6.83
C TYR A 335 20.23 -21.10 6.59
N PRO A 336 19.71 -20.55 5.46
CA PRO A 336 18.27 -20.50 5.28
C PRO A 336 17.64 -21.88 5.20
N VAL A 337 18.32 -22.83 4.57
CA VAL A 337 17.85 -24.21 4.38
C VAL A 337 17.87 -25.01 5.68
N VAL A 338 18.92 -24.83 6.49
CA VAL A 338 19.18 -25.65 7.70
C VAL A 338 18.49 -25.08 8.95
N MET A 339 18.46 -23.76 9.12
CA MET A 339 17.98 -23.14 10.36
C MET A 339 16.46 -23.10 10.40
N GLY A 340 15.87 -23.25 11.60
CA GLY A 340 14.42 -23.18 11.82
C GLY A 340 13.63 -24.41 11.34
N ARG A 341 14.32 -25.49 11.00
CA ARG A 341 13.72 -26.75 10.53
C ARG A 341 13.24 -27.65 11.65
N SER A 342 12.19 -28.41 11.36
CA SER A 342 11.78 -29.53 12.20
C SER A 342 12.84 -30.64 12.23
N ASN A 343 12.88 -31.42 13.31
CA ASN A 343 13.77 -32.58 13.41
C ASN A 343 13.50 -33.60 12.29
N ALA A 344 12.23 -33.75 11.89
CA ALA A 344 11.81 -34.62 10.79
C ALA A 344 12.33 -34.14 9.42
N ASP A 345 12.28 -32.82 9.15
CA ASP A 345 12.82 -32.22 7.93
C ASP A 345 14.33 -32.40 7.83
N ILE A 346 15.07 -32.19 8.93
CA ILE A 346 16.51 -32.40 8.96
C ILE A 346 16.86 -33.86 8.68
N ALA A 347 16.13 -34.81 9.28
CA ALA A 347 16.34 -36.24 9.05
C ALA A 347 16.06 -36.61 7.58
N LEU A 348 14.96 -36.12 7.02
CA LEU A 348 14.59 -36.35 5.62
C LEU A 348 15.63 -35.74 4.66
N LEU A 349 16.05 -34.49 4.89
CA LEU A 349 17.03 -33.81 4.05
C LEU A 349 18.38 -34.55 4.02
N LYS A 350 18.85 -35.04 5.18
CA LYS A 350 20.06 -35.89 5.25
C LYS A 350 19.91 -37.16 4.43
N LYS A 351 18.78 -37.85 4.58
CA LYS A 351 18.46 -39.07 3.83
C LYS A 351 18.45 -38.81 2.32
N THR A 352 17.71 -37.80 1.88
CA THR A 352 17.63 -37.40 0.46
C THR A 352 18.99 -37.04 -0.11
N PHE A 353 19.83 -36.31 0.64
CA PHE A 353 21.16 -35.94 0.18
C PHE A 353 22.07 -37.18 0.01
N GLN A 354 22.04 -38.10 0.98
CA GLN A 354 22.77 -39.37 0.92
C GLN A 354 22.29 -40.24 -0.25
N GLU A 355 20.99 -40.32 -0.52
CA GLU A 355 20.43 -41.06 -1.65
C GLU A 355 20.84 -40.44 -3.00
N LYS A 356 20.80 -39.10 -3.12
CA LYS A 356 21.07 -38.38 -4.37
C LYS A 356 22.56 -38.32 -4.72
N TYR A 357 23.44 -38.20 -3.72
CA TYR A 357 24.87 -37.94 -3.93
C TYR A 357 25.81 -38.99 -3.35
N SER A 358 25.30 -39.97 -2.61
CA SER A 358 26.10 -40.97 -1.88
C SER A 358 27.08 -40.38 -0.83
N ASP A 359 26.87 -39.12 -0.44
CA ASP A 359 27.70 -38.38 0.51
C ASP A 359 26.89 -38.05 1.78
N ASP A 360 27.57 -37.99 2.93
CA ASP A 360 26.97 -37.58 4.21
C ASP A 360 26.89 -36.05 4.29
N LEU A 361 25.68 -35.50 4.29
CA LEU A 361 25.47 -34.04 4.31
C LEU A 361 26.13 -33.37 5.54
N GLY A 362 26.07 -34.01 6.70
CA GLY A 362 26.67 -33.48 7.92
C GLY A 362 28.19 -33.38 7.80
N LYS A 363 28.84 -34.40 7.23
CA LYS A 363 30.28 -34.39 6.96
C LYS A 363 30.68 -33.35 5.92
N ILE A 364 29.88 -33.19 4.85
CA ILE A 364 30.12 -32.18 3.82
C ILE A 364 30.09 -30.79 4.42
N LEU A 365 29.02 -30.44 5.15
CA LEU A 365 28.91 -29.12 5.79
C LEU A 365 29.99 -28.89 6.86
N ASN A 366 30.36 -29.94 7.61
CA ASN A 366 31.44 -29.88 8.60
C ASN A 366 32.81 -29.61 7.95
N GLY A 367 33.08 -30.20 6.78
CA GLY A 367 34.31 -30.03 6.03
C GLY A 367 34.45 -28.65 5.39
N ASP A 368 33.35 -28.09 4.90
CA ASP A 368 33.33 -26.82 4.18
C ASP A 368 33.22 -25.60 5.08
N LEU A 369 32.58 -25.73 6.25
CA LEU A 369 32.39 -24.62 7.18
C LEU A 369 33.50 -24.55 8.22
N SER A 370 33.73 -23.35 8.75
CA SER A 370 34.69 -23.11 9.83
C SER A 370 34.14 -22.23 10.95
N GLY A 371 34.90 -22.11 12.04
CA GLY A 371 34.62 -21.18 13.13
C GLY A 371 33.29 -21.41 13.85
N SER A 372 32.63 -20.31 14.22
CA SER A 372 31.36 -20.36 14.96
C SER A 372 30.17 -20.72 14.07
N LEU A 373 30.19 -20.37 12.79
CA LEU A 373 29.14 -20.77 11.85
C LEU A 373 29.07 -22.28 11.74
N LYS A 374 30.21 -22.96 11.61
CA LYS A 374 30.28 -24.42 11.64
C LYS A 374 29.53 -24.99 12.85
N LYS A 375 29.77 -24.45 14.04
CA LYS A 375 29.11 -24.90 15.28
C LYS A 375 27.60 -24.66 15.28
N VAL A 376 27.14 -23.53 14.73
CA VAL A 376 25.72 -23.22 14.57
C VAL A 376 25.06 -24.27 13.67
N ILE A 377 25.61 -24.46 12.47
CA ILE A 377 25.06 -25.38 11.46
C ILE A 377 25.15 -26.83 11.94
N GLU A 378 26.27 -27.26 12.54
CA GLU A 378 26.40 -28.59 13.13
C GLU A 378 25.34 -28.84 14.21
N THR A 379 25.06 -27.85 15.06
CA THR A 379 24.06 -27.96 16.13
C THR A 379 22.65 -28.09 15.55
N ALA A 380 22.29 -27.26 14.59
CA ALA A 380 21.00 -27.35 13.89
C ALA A 380 20.86 -28.69 13.14
N MET A 381 21.93 -29.13 12.48
CA MET A 381 21.97 -30.41 11.76
C MET A 381 21.88 -31.62 12.69
N ARG A 382 22.02 -31.50 14.02
CA ARG A 382 21.72 -32.65 14.90
C ARG A 382 20.23 -33.03 14.86
N GLY A 383 19.34 -32.06 14.62
CA GLY A 383 17.88 -32.31 14.62
C GLY A 383 17.39 -32.73 16.01
N GLU A 384 17.83 -32.01 17.04
CA GLU A 384 17.57 -32.27 18.45
C GLU A 384 16.85 -31.09 19.13
N VAL A 385 16.05 -30.33 18.37
CA VAL A 385 15.22 -29.27 18.94
C VAL A 385 14.18 -29.93 19.84
N VAL A 386 14.10 -29.53 21.10
CA VAL A 386 13.12 -30.09 22.03
C VAL A 386 11.71 -29.58 21.69
N GLU A 387 10.70 -30.41 21.88
CA GLU A 387 9.30 -29.98 21.73
C GLU A 387 8.94 -28.97 22.82
N PHE A 388 8.00 -28.08 22.52
CA PHE A 388 7.53 -27.11 23.51
C PHE A 388 6.68 -27.79 24.58
N ASP A 389 7.23 -27.85 25.80
CA ASP A 389 6.53 -28.27 27.01
C ASP A 389 6.37 -27.08 27.97
N ALA A 390 5.12 -26.70 28.28
CA ALA A 390 4.82 -25.57 29.17
C ALA A 390 5.31 -25.76 30.62
N SER A 391 5.49 -27.00 31.07
CA SER A 391 6.02 -27.32 32.41
C SER A 391 7.54 -27.13 32.52
N VAL A 392 8.25 -27.25 31.40
CA VAL A 392 9.70 -27.04 31.30
C VAL A 392 10.01 -25.60 30.87
N HIS A 393 9.35 -25.13 29.81
CA HIS A 393 9.52 -23.81 29.19
C HIS A 393 8.68 -22.74 29.89
N THR A 394 8.78 -22.69 31.22
CA THR A 394 8.04 -21.75 32.06
C THR A 394 8.50 -20.30 31.85
N SER A 395 7.70 -19.34 32.33
CA SER A 395 8.12 -17.93 32.38
C SER A 395 9.42 -17.74 33.18
N ALA A 396 9.58 -18.47 34.29
CA ALA A 396 10.82 -18.45 35.09
C ALA A 396 12.03 -18.97 34.31
N GLN A 397 11.86 -20.05 33.54
CA GLN A 397 12.91 -20.59 32.69
C GLN A 397 13.29 -19.62 31.57
N SER A 398 12.29 -19.03 30.89
CA SER A 398 12.49 -18.02 29.84
C SER A 398 13.25 -16.79 30.37
N SER A 399 12.89 -16.36 31.57
CA SER A 399 13.52 -15.27 32.31
C SER A 399 14.97 -15.58 32.71
N ALA A 400 15.28 -16.83 33.08
CA ALA A 400 16.63 -17.30 33.37
C ALA A 400 17.49 -17.48 32.11
N ASP A 401 16.91 -17.94 31.01
CA ASP A 401 17.57 -18.02 29.70
C ASP A 401 17.91 -16.62 29.17
N ALA A 402 17.01 -15.65 29.32
CA ALA A 402 17.28 -14.26 28.98
C ALA A 402 18.49 -13.70 29.75
N ASP A 403 18.57 -13.93 31.07
CA ASP A 403 19.71 -13.50 31.89
C ASP A 403 21.01 -14.21 31.49
N ARG A 404 20.93 -15.49 31.11
CA ARG A 404 22.09 -16.24 30.60
C ARG A 404 22.59 -15.68 29.28
N LEU A 405 21.69 -15.34 28.36
CA LEU A 405 22.06 -14.71 27.08
C LEU A 405 22.67 -13.32 27.30
N TYR A 406 22.10 -12.50 28.19
CA TYR A 406 22.65 -11.18 28.50
C TYR A 406 24.05 -11.30 29.09
N LYS A 407 24.24 -12.15 30.11
CA LYS A 407 25.56 -12.43 30.72
C LYS A 407 26.55 -13.04 29.73
N ALA A 408 26.07 -13.71 28.68
CA ALA A 408 26.89 -14.29 27.63
C ALA A 408 27.26 -13.28 26.53
N GLY A 409 26.58 -12.14 26.44
CA GLY A 409 26.78 -11.10 25.42
C GLY A 409 26.97 -9.73 26.04
N GLU A 410 25.95 -8.87 25.93
CA GLU A 410 25.98 -7.46 26.34
C GLU A 410 26.48 -7.21 27.78
N GLY A 411 26.26 -8.15 28.68
CA GLY A 411 26.70 -8.09 30.08
C GLY A 411 28.19 -8.39 30.32
N ARG A 412 29.00 -8.63 29.27
CA ARG A 412 30.43 -8.95 29.40
C ARG A 412 31.26 -8.40 28.24
N TRP A 413 32.59 -8.30 28.45
CA TRP A 413 33.51 -8.05 27.35
C TRP A 413 33.71 -9.32 26.51
N GLY A 414 33.26 -9.28 25.26
CA GLY A 414 33.31 -10.36 24.29
C GLY A 414 32.27 -11.47 24.53
N THR A 415 31.90 -12.20 23.49
CA THR A 415 30.73 -13.07 23.51
C THR A 415 31.02 -14.53 23.86
N ASP A 416 30.26 -15.12 24.78
CA ASP A 416 30.15 -16.57 24.91
C ASP A 416 29.21 -17.14 23.85
N LYS A 417 29.80 -17.35 22.66
CA LYS A 417 29.10 -17.88 21.49
C LYS A 417 28.47 -19.25 21.73
N LYS A 418 29.01 -20.08 22.63
CA LYS A 418 28.48 -21.44 22.89
C LYS A 418 27.13 -21.36 23.61
N THR A 419 27.00 -20.46 24.57
CA THR A 419 25.75 -20.24 25.31
C THR A 419 24.64 -19.75 24.38
N PHE A 420 24.91 -18.79 23.50
CA PHE A 420 23.98 -18.34 22.47
C PHE A 420 23.53 -19.49 21.55
N ILE A 421 24.48 -20.27 21.02
CA ILE A 421 24.16 -21.38 20.12
C ILE A 421 23.29 -22.43 20.82
N ASN A 422 23.68 -22.85 22.03
CA ASN A 422 22.94 -23.90 22.73
C ASN A 422 21.52 -23.47 23.13
N ILE A 423 21.33 -22.23 23.57
CA ILE A 423 20.01 -21.75 23.95
C ILE A 423 19.16 -21.52 22.70
N LEU A 424 19.62 -20.73 21.74
CA LEU A 424 18.78 -20.31 20.61
C LEU A 424 18.50 -21.45 19.63
N VAL A 425 19.50 -22.28 19.28
CA VAL A 425 19.37 -23.30 18.23
C VAL A 425 18.58 -24.53 18.71
N LEU A 426 18.62 -24.85 20.00
CA LEU A 426 17.97 -26.06 20.54
C LEU A 426 16.60 -25.77 21.18
N SER A 427 16.23 -24.49 21.32
CA SER A 427 14.94 -24.12 21.91
C SER A 427 13.81 -24.16 20.88
N PRO A 428 12.60 -24.59 21.28
CA PRO A 428 11.43 -24.49 20.43
C PRO A 428 11.07 -23.02 20.16
N ALA A 429 10.46 -22.75 19.00
CA ALA A 429 10.11 -21.40 18.56
C ALA A 429 9.32 -20.60 19.61
N GLN A 430 8.34 -21.24 20.26
CA GLN A 430 7.56 -20.58 21.31
C GLN A 430 8.42 -20.17 22.52
N HIS A 431 9.38 -21.01 22.93
CA HIS A 431 10.31 -20.66 24.00
C HIS A 431 11.23 -19.52 23.59
N VAL A 432 11.70 -19.48 22.34
CA VAL A 432 12.49 -18.35 21.81
C VAL A 432 11.71 -17.03 21.86
N ARG A 433 10.41 -17.02 21.54
CA ARG A 433 9.53 -15.83 21.73
C ARG A 433 9.45 -15.42 23.19
N ASN A 434 9.25 -16.39 24.09
CA ASN A 434 9.16 -16.12 25.53
C ASN A 434 10.49 -15.57 26.09
N ILE A 435 11.62 -16.10 25.64
CA ILE A 435 12.95 -15.57 25.96
C ILE A 435 13.08 -14.13 25.46
N ASN A 436 12.68 -13.84 24.21
CA ASN A 436 12.76 -12.48 23.67
C ASN A 436 11.93 -11.49 24.50
N ARG A 437 10.70 -11.86 24.87
CA ARG A 437 9.84 -11.05 25.76
C ARG A 437 10.52 -10.78 27.10
N ALA A 438 11.05 -11.82 27.75
CA ALA A 438 11.74 -11.66 29.03
C ALA A 438 13.03 -10.83 28.91
N TYR A 439 13.76 -10.97 27.79
CA TYR A 439 14.98 -10.23 27.50
C TYR A 439 14.69 -8.72 27.33
N MET A 440 13.63 -8.38 26.57
CA MET A 440 13.20 -6.99 26.38
C MET A 440 12.79 -6.32 27.70
N VAL A 441 12.02 -7.02 28.53
CA VAL A 441 11.58 -6.51 29.85
C VAL A 441 12.76 -6.23 30.77
N LYS A 442 13.77 -7.11 30.80
CA LYS A 442 14.89 -7.00 31.75
C LYS A 442 16.03 -6.12 31.28
N HIS A 443 16.39 -6.21 30.00
CA HIS A 443 17.66 -5.70 29.46
C HIS A 443 17.46 -4.56 28.46
N LYS A 444 16.22 -4.12 28.21
CA LYS A 444 15.86 -2.98 27.33
C LYS A 444 16.40 -3.09 25.90
N SER A 445 16.73 -4.31 25.47
CA SER A 445 17.20 -4.70 24.14
C SER A 445 16.43 -5.97 23.74
N GLY A 446 16.37 -6.31 22.45
CA GLY A 446 15.77 -7.57 21.97
C GLY A 446 16.85 -8.58 21.56
N LEU A 447 16.48 -9.85 21.37
CA LEU A 447 17.43 -10.86 20.90
C LEU A 447 18.07 -10.50 19.55
N ILE A 448 17.31 -9.85 18.66
CA ILE A 448 17.81 -9.34 17.37
C ILE A 448 18.91 -8.29 17.61
N GLY A 449 18.70 -7.35 18.53
CA GLY A 449 19.67 -6.32 18.92
C GLY A 449 20.93 -6.93 19.52
N ALA A 450 20.76 -7.81 20.50
CA ALA A 450 21.87 -8.51 21.16
C ALA A 450 22.73 -9.29 20.14
N ILE A 451 22.12 -10.04 19.21
CA ILE A 451 22.87 -10.76 18.18
C ILE A 451 23.58 -9.80 17.22
N LYS A 452 22.94 -8.68 16.86
CA LYS A 452 23.54 -7.66 15.98
C LYS A 452 24.80 -7.04 16.59
N ALA A 453 24.81 -6.83 17.91
CA ALA A 453 25.93 -6.26 18.66
C ALA A 453 27.06 -7.28 18.88
N GLU A 454 26.71 -8.53 19.22
CA GLU A 454 27.68 -9.52 19.70
C GLU A 454 28.35 -10.35 18.59
N PHE A 455 27.71 -10.48 17.42
CA PHE A 455 28.20 -11.35 16.35
C PHE A 455 28.57 -10.55 15.09
N SER A 456 29.39 -11.16 14.24
CA SER A 456 29.75 -10.62 12.93
C SER A 456 29.80 -11.73 11.87
N GLY A 457 29.91 -11.34 10.61
CA GLY A 457 30.00 -12.24 9.46
C GLY A 457 28.82 -13.22 9.37
N ASP A 458 29.08 -14.42 8.87
CA ASP A 458 28.01 -15.39 8.59
C ASP A 458 27.43 -16.04 9.85
N THR A 459 28.16 -16.02 10.97
CA THR A 459 27.59 -16.45 12.27
C THR A 459 26.46 -15.53 12.70
N LYS A 460 26.64 -14.20 12.54
CA LYS A 460 25.57 -13.21 12.78
C LYS A 460 24.39 -13.46 11.86
N ARG A 461 24.63 -13.65 10.56
CA ARG A 461 23.56 -13.89 9.57
C ARG A 461 22.75 -15.15 9.88
N ALA A 462 23.41 -16.25 10.24
CA ALA A 462 22.73 -17.51 10.57
C ALA A 462 21.89 -17.41 11.86
N LEU A 463 22.41 -16.78 12.92
CA LEU A 463 21.67 -16.59 14.17
C LEU A 463 20.52 -15.59 14.01
N LEU A 464 20.73 -14.51 13.23
CA LEU A 464 19.66 -13.59 12.88
C LEU A 464 18.57 -14.28 12.05
N PHE A 465 18.94 -15.08 11.05
CA PHE A 465 17.95 -15.83 10.28
C PHE A 465 17.10 -16.72 11.18
N LEU A 466 17.72 -17.47 12.11
CA LEU A 466 16.99 -18.30 13.07
C LEU A 466 16.01 -17.48 13.92
N VAL A 467 16.50 -16.45 14.61
CA VAL A 467 15.66 -15.67 15.53
C VAL A 467 14.57 -14.90 14.78
N ARG A 468 14.89 -14.28 13.65
CA ARG A 468 13.92 -13.56 12.83
C ARG A 468 12.89 -14.50 12.19
N SER A 469 13.25 -15.76 11.89
CA SER A 469 12.27 -16.75 11.40
C SER A 469 11.18 -17.09 12.43
N VAL A 470 11.41 -16.76 13.71
CA VAL A 470 10.47 -16.98 14.81
C VAL A 470 9.74 -15.71 15.24
N LEU A 471 10.40 -14.55 15.11
CA LEU A 471 9.88 -13.26 15.58
C LEU A 471 9.24 -12.41 14.47
N GLU A 472 9.79 -12.45 13.27
CA GLU A 472 9.40 -11.60 12.13
C GLU A 472 9.60 -12.34 10.78
N PRO A 473 8.95 -13.51 10.58
CA PRO A 473 9.20 -14.41 9.45
C PRO A 473 8.99 -13.75 8.08
N MET A 474 7.89 -13.01 7.88
CA MET A 474 7.59 -12.41 6.57
C MET A 474 8.54 -11.27 6.20
N ASP A 475 8.99 -10.47 7.19
CA ASP A 475 9.98 -9.42 6.97
C ASP A 475 11.35 -10.00 6.63
N LEU A 476 11.74 -11.06 7.33
CA LEU A 476 12.95 -11.82 7.01
C LEU A 476 12.90 -12.33 5.56
N LEU A 477 11.78 -12.91 5.12
CA LEU A 477 11.65 -13.42 3.76
C LEU A 477 11.66 -12.30 2.72
N ALA A 478 10.96 -11.19 2.96
CA ALA A 478 10.98 -10.04 2.07
C ALA A 478 12.42 -9.51 1.86
N GLU A 479 13.20 -9.39 2.93
CA GLU A 479 14.62 -9.00 2.86
C GLU A 479 15.50 -10.04 2.16
N LEU A 480 15.22 -11.33 2.36
CA LEU A 480 15.91 -12.41 1.66
C LEU A 480 15.65 -12.33 0.14
N PHE A 481 14.42 -12.05 -0.26
CA PHE A 481 14.05 -11.84 -1.66
C PHE A 481 14.72 -10.60 -2.25
N GLU A 482 14.73 -9.45 -1.56
CA GLU A 482 15.41 -8.26 -2.08
C GLU A 482 16.92 -8.49 -2.19
N THR A 483 17.53 -9.18 -1.22
CA THR A 483 18.96 -9.54 -1.28
C THR A 483 19.25 -10.42 -2.50
N ALA A 484 18.38 -11.38 -2.79
CA ALA A 484 18.51 -12.23 -3.98
C ALA A 484 18.29 -11.43 -5.27
N LEU A 485 17.34 -10.49 -5.30
CA LEU A 485 17.07 -9.62 -6.45
C LEU A 485 18.23 -8.67 -6.76
N LYS A 486 18.84 -8.05 -5.74
CA LYS A 486 20.06 -7.25 -5.89
C LYS A 486 21.21 -8.03 -6.51
N ARG A 487 21.25 -9.36 -6.31
CA ARG A 487 22.30 -10.25 -6.83
C ARG A 487 21.92 -10.99 -8.12
N ALA A 488 20.64 -11.02 -8.47
CA ALA A 488 20.12 -11.81 -9.58
C ALA A 488 20.67 -11.35 -10.93
N GLY A 489 21.10 -10.09 -11.07
CA GLY A 489 21.83 -9.61 -12.25
C GLY A 489 23.19 -10.31 -12.50
N LYS A 490 23.74 -11.01 -11.49
CA LYS A 490 24.96 -11.83 -11.61
C LYS A 490 24.66 -13.34 -11.59
N ASN A 491 23.68 -13.75 -10.80
CA ASN A 491 23.29 -15.15 -10.65
C ASN A 491 21.83 -15.28 -10.17
N ALA A 492 20.93 -15.71 -11.06
CA ALA A 492 19.51 -15.88 -10.76
C ALA A 492 19.18 -17.16 -9.95
N TYR A 493 20.18 -18.01 -9.65
CA TYR A 493 19.97 -19.25 -8.91
C TYR A 493 19.38 -19.03 -7.52
N GLY A 494 19.90 -18.04 -6.77
CA GLY A 494 19.40 -17.72 -5.43
C GLY A 494 17.94 -17.29 -5.43
N LEU A 495 17.56 -16.44 -6.40
CA LEU A 495 16.17 -16.03 -6.58
C LEU A 495 15.27 -17.23 -6.91
N SER A 496 15.72 -18.12 -7.81
CA SER A 496 14.98 -19.33 -8.17
C SER A 496 14.78 -20.26 -6.95
N ALA A 497 15.83 -20.42 -6.15
CA ALA A 497 15.79 -21.21 -4.92
C ALA A 497 14.76 -20.67 -3.92
N TRP A 498 14.73 -19.36 -3.68
CA TRP A 498 13.77 -18.74 -2.76
C TRP A 498 12.34 -18.77 -3.28
N VAL A 499 12.12 -18.51 -4.58
CA VAL A 499 10.79 -18.63 -5.20
C VAL A 499 10.21 -20.03 -5.01
N VAL A 500 11.01 -21.08 -5.25
CA VAL A 500 10.54 -22.47 -5.11
C VAL A 500 10.35 -22.86 -3.65
N ARG A 501 11.30 -22.51 -2.80
CA ARG A 501 11.28 -22.87 -1.37
C ARG A 501 10.10 -22.24 -0.64
N TYR A 502 9.80 -20.99 -0.93
CA TYR A 502 8.75 -20.22 -0.25
C TYR A 502 7.50 -20.06 -1.12
N PHE A 503 7.29 -20.94 -2.10
CA PHE A 503 6.20 -20.83 -3.07
C PHE A 503 4.83 -20.65 -2.42
N HIS A 504 4.52 -21.40 -1.36
CA HIS A 504 3.24 -21.32 -0.65
C HIS A 504 3.11 -20.10 0.28
N LEU A 505 4.20 -19.37 0.52
CA LEU A 505 4.23 -18.15 1.31
C LEU A 505 4.30 -16.89 0.44
N LEU A 506 4.38 -17.02 -0.89
CA LEU A 506 4.62 -15.89 -1.79
C LEU A 506 3.59 -14.76 -1.63
N GLU A 507 2.33 -15.08 -1.38
CA GLU A 507 1.29 -14.06 -1.15
C GLU A 507 1.56 -13.23 0.10
N ARG A 508 1.88 -13.87 1.23
CA ARG A 508 2.26 -13.18 2.48
C ARG A 508 3.57 -12.40 2.32
N ILE A 509 4.52 -12.97 1.57
CA ILE A 509 5.79 -12.28 1.25
C ILE A 509 5.53 -11.06 0.36
N PHE A 510 4.59 -11.11 -0.59
CA PHE A 510 4.24 -9.95 -1.41
C PHE A 510 3.71 -8.80 -0.57
N ILE A 511 2.88 -9.10 0.44
CA ILE A 511 2.36 -8.11 1.39
C ILE A 511 3.52 -7.50 2.19
N ALA A 512 4.35 -8.32 2.84
CA ALA A 512 5.47 -7.84 3.65
C ALA A 512 6.52 -7.08 2.82
N TYR A 513 6.82 -7.56 1.60
CA TYR A 513 7.74 -6.89 0.70
C TYR A 513 7.19 -5.53 0.26
N ARG A 514 5.90 -5.42 -0.05
CA ARG A 514 5.26 -4.16 -0.40
C ARG A 514 5.30 -3.18 0.78
N ARG A 515 5.08 -3.66 2.00
CA ARG A 515 5.21 -2.86 3.24
C ARG A 515 6.63 -2.32 3.42
N LEU A 516 7.64 -3.18 3.33
CA LEU A 516 9.04 -2.84 3.63
C LEU A 516 9.74 -2.02 2.53
N TYR A 517 9.47 -2.32 1.27
CA TYR A 517 10.20 -1.76 0.12
C TYR A 517 9.35 -0.81 -0.73
N ARG A 518 8.09 -0.58 -0.35
CA ARG A 518 7.12 0.28 -1.07
C ARG A 518 7.03 -0.05 -2.57
N GLN A 519 7.23 -1.33 -2.91
CA GLN A 519 7.22 -1.82 -4.29
C GLN A 519 6.63 -3.22 -4.34
N ASP A 520 5.88 -3.55 -5.40
CA ASP A 520 5.39 -4.92 -5.60
C ASP A 520 6.53 -5.87 -6.00
N LEU A 521 6.72 -6.96 -5.25
CA LEU A 521 7.77 -7.93 -5.50
C LEU A 521 7.68 -8.56 -6.90
N ARG A 522 6.48 -8.72 -7.50
CA ARG A 522 6.35 -9.24 -8.86
C ARG A 522 6.87 -8.24 -9.88
N ILE A 523 6.62 -6.95 -9.67
CA ILE A 523 7.19 -5.86 -10.48
C ILE A 523 8.71 -5.86 -10.33
N ARG A 524 9.21 -5.96 -9.10
CA ARG A 524 10.64 -6.02 -8.81
C ARG A 524 11.30 -7.21 -9.51
N ILE A 525 10.78 -8.43 -9.34
CA ILE A 525 11.27 -9.64 -10.04
C ILE A 525 11.24 -9.42 -11.55
N ARG A 526 10.13 -8.91 -12.09
CA ARG A 526 9.99 -8.62 -13.52
C ARG A 526 11.03 -7.62 -14.00
N SER A 527 11.34 -6.58 -13.23
CA SER A 527 12.36 -5.57 -13.58
C SER A 527 13.76 -6.18 -13.69
N VAL A 528 14.11 -7.09 -12.77
CA VAL A 528 15.44 -7.72 -12.73
C VAL A 528 15.55 -8.83 -13.77
N VAL A 529 14.52 -9.67 -13.91
CA VAL A 529 14.48 -10.73 -14.93
C VAL A 529 14.41 -10.16 -16.35
N ARG A 530 13.82 -8.96 -16.52
CA ARG A 530 13.85 -8.19 -17.77
C ARG A 530 15.05 -7.23 -17.85
N GLY A 531 15.96 -7.25 -16.88
CA GLY A 531 16.96 -6.22 -16.56
C GLY A 531 18.12 -6.03 -17.54
N GLU A 532 17.92 -6.32 -18.82
CA GLU A 532 18.74 -5.84 -19.95
C GLU A 532 18.14 -4.58 -20.62
N TYR A 533 17.51 -3.68 -19.86
CA TYR A 533 17.11 -2.37 -20.39
C TYR A 533 17.78 -1.18 -19.68
N ARG A 534 18.89 -1.42 -18.96
CA ARG A 534 19.98 -0.44 -18.84
C ARG A 534 21.11 -0.88 -19.78
N LEU A 535 20.96 -0.50 -21.05
CA LEU A 535 21.98 -0.69 -22.08
C LEU A 535 23.22 0.14 -21.72
N ASN A 536 24.26 -0.50 -21.19
CA ASN A 536 25.62 0.05 -21.24
C ASN A 536 26.13 -0.13 -22.68
N VAL A 537 26.06 0.96 -23.44
CA VAL A 537 26.26 0.97 -24.89
C VAL A 537 27.73 0.98 -25.27
N THR A 538 28.21 -0.20 -25.69
CA THR A 538 29.30 -0.35 -26.68
C THR A 538 29.21 -1.67 -27.46
N ALA A 539 28.75 -2.78 -26.87
CA ALA A 539 28.57 -4.07 -27.57
C ALA A 539 27.09 -4.52 -27.69
N SER A 540 26.24 -4.15 -26.72
CA SER A 540 24.83 -4.61 -26.63
C SER A 540 23.83 -3.81 -27.50
N SER A 541 24.17 -2.58 -27.90
CA SER A 541 23.28 -1.72 -28.70
C SER A 541 23.15 -2.15 -30.17
N THR A 542 24.22 -2.70 -30.75
CA THR A 542 24.19 -3.24 -32.12
C THR A 542 23.31 -4.49 -32.18
N GLU A 543 23.39 -5.35 -31.16
CA GLU A 543 22.49 -6.49 -30.99
C GLU A 543 21.04 -6.04 -30.79
N ALA A 544 20.81 -4.95 -30.04
CA ALA A 544 19.48 -4.37 -29.87
C ALA A 544 18.90 -3.85 -31.20
N LEU A 545 19.69 -3.18 -32.04
CA LEU A 545 19.26 -2.73 -33.38
C LEU A 545 18.93 -3.91 -34.31
N GLN A 546 19.75 -4.98 -34.28
CA GLN A 546 19.47 -6.21 -35.02
C GLN A 546 18.21 -6.91 -34.50
N HIS A 547 18.02 -6.93 -33.18
CA HIS A 547 16.82 -7.49 -32.56
C HIS A 547 15.57 -6.70 -32.98
N ILE A 548 15.62 -5.37 -32.94
CA ILE A 548 14.55 -4.50 -33.44
C ILE A 548 14.22 -4.86 -34.89
N GLU A 549 15.22 -4.87 -35.77
CA GLU A 549 15.05 -5.15 -37.19
C GLU A 549 14.37 -6.51 -37.45
N ALA A 550 14.84 -7.56 -36.79
CA ALA A 550 14.32 -8.91 -36.93
C ALA A 550 12.88 -9.05 -36.42
N ASN A 551 12.49 -8.26 -35.42
CA ASN A 551 11.19 -8.42 -34.74
C ASN A 551 10.09 -7.48 -35.26
N ILE A 552 10.42 -6.38 -35.96
CA ILE A 552 9.42 -5.45 -36.52
C ILE A 552 8.30 -6.18 -37.31
N PRO A 553 8.60 -7.07 -38.29
CA PRO A 553 7.56 -7.69 -39.11
C PRO A 553 6.59 -8.57 -38.32
N GLN A 554 7.06 -9.18 -37.23
CA GLN A 554 6.27 -10.11 -36.42
C GLN A 554 5.53 -9.41 -35.27
N ARG A 555 6.08 -8.31 -34.75
CA ARG A 555 5.59 -7.66 -33.53
C ARG A 555 4.87 -6.34 -33.76
N LYS A 556 5.13 -5.67 -34.89
CA LYS A 556 4.43 -4.46 -35.38
C LYS A 556 4.26 -4.52 -36.91
N PRO A 557 3.56 -5.54 -37.44
CA PRO A 557 3.34 -5.67 -38.88
C PRO A 557 2.64 -4.45 -39.46
N GLU A 558 1.71 -3.83 -38.73
CA GLU A 558 0.96 -2.66 -39.18
C GLU A 558 1.83 -1.40 -39.26
N ALA A 559 2.74 -1.19 -38.31
CA ALA A 559 3.58 0.01 -38.25
C ALA A 559 4.97 -0.26 -38.84
N SER A 560 5.11 -1.29 -39.68
CA SER A 560 6.42 -1.78 -40.14
C SER A 560 7.23 -0.69 -40.85
N THR A 561 6.59 0.10 -41.72
CA THR A 561 7.24 1.21 -42.44
C THR A 561 7.71 2.31 -41.48
N LEU A 562 6.82 2.75 -40.58
CA LEU A 562 7.14 3.78 -39.58
C LEU A 562 8.30 3.34 -38.66
N CYS A 563 8.26 2.09 -38.19
CA CYS A 563 9.32 1.52 -37.35
C CYS A 563 10.66 1.41 -38.11
N ARG A 564 10.64 1.03 -39.39
CA ARG A 564 11.87 0.98 -40.22
C ARG A 564 12.45 2.37 -40.47
N GLY A 565 11.61 3.39 -40.63
CA GLY A 565 12.06 4.79 -40.72
C GLY A 565 12.86 5.19 -39.49
N LEU A 566 12.31 4.97 -38.29
CA LEU A 566 13.00 5.26 -37.03
C LEU A 566 14.28 4.44 -36.86
N LEU A 567 14.23 3.12 -37.15
CA LEU A 567 15.40 2.24 -37.08
C LEU A 567 16.54 2.70 -38.00
N SER A 568 16.21 3.14 -39.21
CA SER A 568 17.21 3.61 -40.19
C SER A 568 17.98 4.81 -39.65
N ARG A 569 17.27 5.74 -38.98
CA ARG A 569 17.88 6.89 -38.32
C ARG A 569 18.73 6.52 -37.12
N LEU A 570 18.26 5.58 -36.28
CA LEU A 570 19.05 5.07 -35.16
C LEU A 570 20.34 4.41 -35.64
N LYS A 571 20.29 3.63 -36.73
CA LYS A 571 21.46 3.02 -37.36
C LYS A 571 22.43 4.07 -37.92
N LEU A 572 21.90 5.12 -38.57
CA LEU A 572 22.70 6.18 -39.18
C LEU A 572 23.63 6.88 -38.17
N ILE A 573 23.13 7.19 -36.98
CA ILE A 573 23.90 7.89 -35.95
C ILE A 573 24.60 6.95 -34.96
N HIS A 574 24.44 5.64 -35.12
CA HIS A 574 24.82 4.67 -34.10
C HIS A 574 26.29 4.78 -33.71
N ASP A 575 27.18 4.72 -34.71
CA ASP A 575 28.63 4.71 -34.49
C ASP A 575 29.11 6.04 -33.88
N SER A 576 28.51 7.16 -34.31
CA SER A 576 28.78 8.50 -33.77
C SER A 576 28.38 8.61 -32.30
N VAL A 577 27.22 8.07 -31.91
CA VAL A 577 26.75 8.08 -30.51
C VAL A 577 27.56 7.12 -29.64
N VAL A 578 27.92 5.94 -30.14
CA VAL A 578 28.69 4.94 -29.37
C VAL A 578 30.03 5.51 -28.92
N ALA A 579 30.66 6.34 -29.76
CA ALA A 579 31.93 7.00 -29.46
C ALA A 579 31.87 8.04 -28.33
N LEU A 580 30.67 8.50 -27.92
CA LEU A 580 30.51 9.50 -26.87
C LEU A 580 30.70 8.94 -25.45
N HIS A 581 30.99 9.84 -24.50
CA HIS A 581 31.08 9.50 -23.07
C HIS A 581 29.74 8.98 -22.54
N PRO A 582 29.70 8.01 -21.60
CA PRO A 582 28.44 7.44 -21.07
C PRO A 582 27.41 8.48 -20.57
N ASP A 583 27.89 9.56 -19.94
CA ASP A 583 27.04 10.62 -19.37
C ASP A 583 26.73 11.75 -20.36
N ASP A 584 27.12 11.61 -21.63
CA ASP A 584 26.81 12.59 -22.66
C ASP A 584 25.29 12.66 -22.90
N LYS A 585 24.72 13.87 -22.94
CA LYS A 585 23.28 14.10 -23.09
C LYS A 585 22.70 13.42 -24.33
N SER A 586 23.41 13.49 -25.46
CA SER A 586 22.97 12.92 -26.73
C SER A 586 23.03 11.37 -26.69
N LYS A 587 24.01 10.80 -25.97
CA LYS A 587 24.09 9.34 -25.74
C LYS A 587 22.99 8.84 -24.79
N VAL A 588 22.73 9.55 -23.71
CA VAL A 588 21.62 9.25 -22.77
C VAL A 588 20.29 9.30 -23.51
N GLU A 589 20.07 10.32 -24.32
CA GLU A 589 18.83 10.51 -25.06
C GLU A 589 18.64 9.45 -26.16
N TYR A 590 19.69 9.12 -26.92
CA TYR A 590 19.70 8.00 -27.85
C TYR A 590 19.33 6.68 -27.17
N ASN A 591 19.92 6.40 -26.00
CA ASN A 591 19.64 5.17 -25.24
C ASN A 591 18.19 5.14 -24.76
N ARG A 592 17.65 6.27 -24.31
CA ARG A 592 16.25 6.40 -23.90
C ARG A 592 15.31 6.11 -25.07
N ILE A 593 15.62 6.60 -26.27
CA ILE A 593 14.85 6.31 -27.49
C ILE A 593 14.95 4.82 -27.86
N LEU A 594 16.15 4.24 -27.82
CA LEU A 594 16.39 2.83 -28.15
C LEU A 594 15.62 1.88 -27.22
N VAL A 595 15.65 2.14 -25.92
CA VAL A 595 14.90 1.37 -24.91
C VAL A 595 13.39 1.52 -25.14
N ARG A 596 12.87 2.74 -25.32
CA ARG A 596 11.44 2.97 -25.58
C ARG A 596 10.99 2.29 -26.87
N PHE A 597 11.83 2.27 -27.90
CA PHE A 597 11.52 1.58 -29.15
C PHE A 597 11.46 0.05 -28.99
N LEU A 598 12.34 -0.54 -28.18
CA LEU A 598 12.26 -1.97 -27.83
C LEU A 598 10.96 -2.30 -27.09
N TRP A 599 10.53 -1.42 -26.18
CA TRP A 599 9.24 -1.56 -25.47
C TRP A 599 8.04 -1.44 -26.42
N LEU A 600 8.09 -0.56 -27.42
CA LEU A 600 7.06 -0.47 -28.46
C LEU A 600 6.91 -1.81 -29.21
N LEU A 601 8.01 -2.53 -29.41
CA LEU A 601 8.04 -3.84 -30.07
C LEU A 601 7.68 -5.00 -29.15
N ILE A 602 6.95 -4.78 -28.05
CA ILE A 602 6.31 -5.90 -27.34
C ILE A 602 5.19 -6.46 -28.21
N LYS A 603 5.17 -7.79 -28.37
CA LYS A 603 4.12 -8.49 -29.11
C LYS A 603 2.79 -8.33 -28.37
N ARG A 604 1.76 -7.85 -29.07
CA ARG A 604 0.40 -7.68 -28.54
C ARG A 604 -0.62 -8.30 -29.51
N PRO A 605 -1.84 -8.62 -29.05
CA PRO A 605 -2.91 -9.08 -29.92
C PRO A 605 -3.30 -8.02 -30.97
N ILE A 606 -3.84 -8.45 -32.11
CA ILE A 606 -4.24 -7.56 -33.21
C ILE A 606 -5.24 -6.48 -32.75
N LEU A 607 -6.19 -6.83 -31.87
CA LEU A 607 -7.16 -5.85 -31.35
C LEU A 607 -6.48 -4.72 -30.56
N VAL A 608 -5.39 -5.02 -29.83
CA VAL A 608 -4.60 -4.01 -29.13
C VAL A 608 -3.80 -3.15 -30.11
N HIS A 609 -3.32 -3.72 -31.23
CA HIS A 609 -2.67 -2.93 -32.29
C HIS A 609 -3.62 -1.92 -32.91
N LEU A 610 -4.86 -2.33 -33.18
CA LEU A 610 -5.90 -1.44 -33.70
C LEU A 610 -6.26 -0.34 -32.69
N ALA A 611 -6.46 -0.70 -31.41
CA ALA A 611 -6.74 0.26 -30.34
C ALA A 611 -5.62 1.30 -30.23
N ARG A 612 -4.36 0.87 -30.14
CA ARG A 612 -3.19 1.73 -29.90
C ARG A 612 -2.55 2.34 -31.14
N SER A 613 -3.19 2.26 -32.30
CA SER A 613 -2.56 2.66 -33.56
C SER A 613 -2.16 4.15 -33.60
N ASP A 614 -2.96 5.06 -33.01
CA ASP A 614 -2.62 6.48 -32.91
C ASP A 614 -1.56 6.76 -31.83
N ALA A 615 -1.68 6.16 -30.65
CA ALA A 615 -0.67 6.28 -29.60
C ALA A 615 0.73 5.84 -30.11
N ASN A 616 0.79 4.74 -30.88
CA ASN A 616 2.04 4.29 -31.50
C ASN A 616 2.59 5.31 -32.51
N ARG A 617 1.73 5.97 -33.30
CA ARG A 617 2.14 7.05 -34.22
C ARG A 617 2.74 8.24 -33.46
N ILE A 618 2.06 8.69 -32.41
CA ILE A 618 2.50 9.81 -31.57
C ILE A 618 3.88 9.51 -30.96
N VAL A 619 4.04 8.33 -30.36
CA VAL A 619 5.31 7.90 -29.76
C VAL A 619 6.43 7.83 -30.79
N LEU A 620 6.19 7.20 -31.95
CA LEU A 620 7.17 7.12 -33.02
C LEU A 620 7.56 8.51 -33.54
N ARG A 621 6.59 9.41 -33.76
CA ARG A 621 6.86 10.79 -34.19
C ARG A 621 7.68 11.56 -33.17
N GLY A 622 7.35 11.39 -31.88
CA GLY A 622 8.11 11.97 -30.78
C GLY A 622 9.56 11.48 -30.76
N HIS A 623 9.80 10.20 -30.99
CA HIS A 623 11.16 9.65 -31.12
C HIS A 623 11.90 10.22 -32.32
N HIS A 624 11.24 10.39 -33.46
CA HIS A 624 11.82 11.06 -34.61
C HIS A 624 12.27 12.49 -34.26
N ARG A 625 11.42 13.29 -33.61
CA ARG A 625 11.76 14.66 -33.20
C ARG A 625 12.92 14.73 -32.21
N ARG A 626 12.96 13.81 -31.23
CA ARG A 626 14.07 13.73 -30.26
C ARG A 626 15.39 13.34 -30.94
N LEU A 627 15.35 12.47 -31.94
CA LEU A 627 16.51 12.15 -32.76
C LEU A 627 16.96 13.31 -33.63
N ASP A 628 16.09 14.24 -34.03
CA ASP A 628 16.51 15.46 -34.74
C ASP A 628 17.47 16.26 -33.86
N GLY A 629 17.17 16.41 -32.57
CA GLY A 629 18.06 17.05 -31.60
C GLY A 629 19.42 16.35 -31.49
N VAL A 630 19.41 15.01 -31.34
CA VAL A 630 20.65 14.21 -31.26
C VAL A 630 21.49 14.33 -32.55
N ILE A 631 20.87 14.32 -33.72
CA ILE A 631 21.55 14.48 -35.02
C ILE A 631 22.22 15.85 -35.13
N VAL A 632 21.52 16.90 -34.71
CA VAL A 632 22.03 18.27 -34.69
C VAL A 632 23.23 18.37 -33.74
N ASP A 633 23.14 17.83 -32.53
CA ASP A 633 24.23 17.84 -31.54
C ASP A 633 25.49 17.13 -32.06
N LEU A 634 25.31 16.02 -32.80
CA LEU A 634 26.40 15.25 -33.38
C LEU A 634 27.00 15.88 -34.65
N GLY A 635 26.37 16.91 -35.21
CA GLY A 635 26.80 17.54 -36.46
C GLY A 635 26.72 16.62 -37.69
N VAL A 636 25.82 15.63 -37.68
CA VAL A 636 25.65 14.70 -38.81
C VAL A 636 24.90 15.39 -39.95
N THR A 637 25.55 15.52 -41.11
CA THR A 637 25.00 16.24 -42.28
C THR A 637 24.09 15.39 -43.17
N GLU A 638 24.22 14.07 -43.09
CA GLU A 638 23.33 13.13 -43.76
C GLU A 638 22.06 12.95 -42.91
N THR A 639 20.90 13.30 -43.45
CA THR A 639 19.62 13.12 -42.76
C THR A 639 18.60 12.48 -43.70
N THR A 640 17.68 11.72 -43.11
CA THR A 640 16.50 11.21 -43.81
C THR A 640 15.38 12.23 -43.71
N ASP A 641 14.66 12.49 -44.81
CA ASP A 641 13.44 13.31 -44.79
C ASP A 641 12.25 12.50 -44.27
N TRP A 642 12.31 12.18 -42.98
CA TRP A 642 11.32 11.33 -42.33
C TRP A 642 9.94 12.00 -42.24
N GLU A 643 9.88 13.34 -42.28
CA GLU A 643 8.64 14.09 -42.27
C GLU A 643 7.89 13.92 -43.60
N ALA A 644 8.59 13.97 -44.73
CA ALA A 644 7.99 13.70 -46.04
C ALA A 644 7.47 12.26 -46.18
N GLU A 645 8.14 11.30 -45.54
CA GLU A 645 7.74 9.88 -45.55
C GLU A 645 6.61 9.54 -44.55
N TRP A 646 6.36 10.42 -43.57
CA TRP A 646 5.46 10.17 -42.43
C TRP A 646 4.03 9.85 -42.87
N GLU A 647 3.45 10.69 -43.73
CA GLU A 647 2.07 10.53 -44.22
C GLU A 647 1.89 9.25 -45.03
N THR A 648 2.90 8.88 -45.82
CA THR A 648 2.90 7.61 -46.56
C THR A 648 2.95 6.43 -45.59
N GLY A 649 3.76 6.49 -44.54
CA GLY A 649 3.81 5.47 -43.49
C GLY A 649 2.49 5.33 -42.72
N CYS A 650 1.84 6.45 -42.38
CA CYS A 650 0.53 6.47 -41.74
C CYS A 650 -0.56 5.83 -42.62
N ALA A 651 -0.55 6.13 -43.92
CA ALA A 651 -1.47 5.53 -44.88
C ALA A 651 -1.28 4.00 -45.02
N GLN A 652 -0.03 3.54 -45.10
CA GLN A 652 0.28 2.10 -45.15
C GLN A 652 -0.14 1.39 -43.86
N GLN A 653 0.05 2.01 -42.70
CA GLN A 653 -0.41 1.45 -41.43
C GLN A 653 -1.92 1.24 -41.39
N ARG A 654 -2.71 2.20 -41.89
CA ARG A 654 -4.18 2.03 -42.00
C ARG A 654 -4.53 0.80 -42.83
N GLU A 655 -3.88 0.66 -43.98
CA GLU A 655 -4.17 -0.44 -44.89
C GLU A 655 -3.78 -1.80 -44.32
N GLU A 656 -2.64 -1.89 -43.62
CA GLU A 656 -2.25 -3.12 -42.93
C GLU A 656 -3.16 -3.44 -41.73
N LEU A 657 -3.61 -2.43 -40.98
CA LEU A 657 -4.60 -2.64 -39.91
C LEU A 657 -5.89 -3.25 -40.48
N LYS A 658 -6.42 -2.73 -41.59
CA LYS A 658 -7.61 -3.30 -42.26
C LYS A 658 -7.43 -4.77 -42.62
N LYS A 659 -6.27 -5.14 -43.18
CA LYS A 659 -5.94 -6.53 -43.53
C LYS A 659 -5.88 -7.42 -42.29
N LEU A 660 -5.23 -6.96 -41.22
CA LEU A 660 -5.07 -7.73 -39.99
C LEU A 660 -6.42 -7.99 -39.29
N VAL A 661 -7.31 -7.00 -39.27
CA VAL A 661 -8.60 -7.10 -38.55
C VAL A 661 -9.71 -7.74 -39.40
N SER A 662 -9.48 -7.90 -40.70
CA SER A 662 -10.35 -8.66 -41.61
C SER A 662 -10.29 -10.18 -41.39
N ARG A 663 -9.40 -10.66 -40.50
CA ARG A 663 -9.38 -12.05 -40.04
C ARG A 663 -10.68 -12.39 -39.30
N SER A 664 -10.96 -13.69 -39.17
CA SER A 664 -12.12 -14.17 -38.42
C SER A 664 -12.15 -13.55 -37.01
N PRO A 665 -13.27 -12.97 -36.56
CA PRO A 665 -13.32 -12.37 -35.22
C PRO A 665 -13.05 -13.37 -34.10
N PHE A 666 -13.34 -14.66 -34.31
CA PHE A 666 -12.95 -15.74 -33.38
C PHE A 666 -11.43 -15.82 -33.19
N MET A 667 -10.64 -15.61 -34.25
CA MET A 667 -9.18 -15.61 -34.16
C MET A 667 -8.68 -14.38 -33.40
N LEU A 668 -9.32 -13.22 -33.60
CA LEU A 668 -8.99 -11.99 -32.88
C LEU A 668 -9.25 -12.13 -31.38
N VAL A 669 -10.37 -12.75 -31.01
CA VAL A 669 -10.71 -13.06 -29.61
C VAL A 669 -9.73 -14.05 -29.00
N ASN A 670 -9.47 -15.17 -29.70
CA ASN A 670 -8.57 -16.22 -29.21
C ASN A 670 -7.13 -15.71 -29.02
N GLU A 671 -6.69 -14.74 -29.82
CA GLU A 671 -5.35 -14.13 -29.68
C GLU A 671 -5.21 -13.31 -28.39
N VAL A 672 -6.29 -12.66 -27.92
CA VAL A 672 -6.25 -11.87 -26.68
C VAL A 672 -6.14 -12.79 -25.46
N GLY A 673 -6.93 -13.86 -25.44
CA GLY A 673 -6.92 -14.90 -24.41
C GLY A 673 -7.50 -14.46 -23.07
N GLY A 674 -8.55 -15.15 -22.62
CA GLY A 674 -9.21 -14.90 -21.34
C GLY A 674 -10.22 -13.75 -21.38
N ASP A 675 -11.31 -13.88 -20.62
CA ASP A 675 -12.45 -12.97 -20.71
C ASP A 675 -12.14 -11.54 -20.21
N LYS A 676 -11.43 -11.42 -19.09
CA LYS A 676 -11.03 -10.13 -18.50
C LYS A 676 -10.16 -9.30 -19.44
N LYS A 677 -9.11 -9.92 -20.01
CA LYS A 677 -8.21 -9.28 -20.99
C LYS A 677 -8.92 -8.88 -22.27
N LEU A 678 -9.90 -9.69 -22.71
CA LEU A 678 -10.74 -9.35 -23.84
C LEU A 678 -11.59 -8.11 -23.53
N ARG A 679 -12.25 -8.07 -22.37
CA ARG A 679 -13.04 -6.91 -21.91
C ARG A 679 -12.18 -5.64 -21.87
N GLU A 680 -11.01 -5.70 -21.25
CA GLU A 680 -10.03 -4.61 -21.21
C GLU A 680 -9.62 -4.16 -22.62
N THR A 681 -9.33 -5.09 -23.53
CA THR A 681 -8.96 -4.78 -24.91
C THR A 681 -10.10 -4.12 -25.69
N LEU A 682 -11.35 -4.53 -25.45
CA LEU A 682 -12.52 -3.95 -26.09
C LEU A 682 -12.83 -2.55 -25.54
N MET A 683 -12.63 -2.30 -24.24
CA MET A 683 -12.70 -0.96 -23.65
C MET A 683 -11.68 -0.02 -24.31
N LYS A 684 -10.41 -0.46 -24.42
CA LYS A 684 -9.35 0.27 -25.13
C LYS A 684 -9.72 0.56 -26.58
N LEU A 685 -10.27 -0.43 -27.28
CA LEU A 685 -10.67 -0.29 -28.69
C LEU A 685 -11.82 0.69 -28.87
N GLY A 686 -12.84 0.62 -28.00
CA GLY A 686 -13.98 1.53 -28.02
C GLY A 686 -13.57 2.96 -27.69
N ASN A 687 -12.78 3.15 -26.63
CA ASN A 687 -12.29 4.48 -26.27
C ASN A 687 -11.44 5.10 -27.40
N ALA A 688 -10.52 4.32 -27.98
CA ALA A 688 -9.74 4.77 -29.12
C ALA A 688 -10.59 5.06 -30.38
N ALA A 689 -11.79 4.49 -30.51
CA ALA A 689 -12.71 4.84 -31.57
C ALA A 689 -13.32 6.23 -31.32
N ASN A 690 -13.66 6.56 -30.07
CA ASN A 690 -14.26 7.85 -29.72
C ASN A 690 -13.26 9.01 -29.84
N LEU A 691 -11.98 8.76 -29.56
CA LEU A 691 -10.96 9.80 -29.50
C LEU A 691 -10.29 10.14 -30.85
N THR A 692 -10.38 9.27 -31.86
CA THR A 692 -9.65 9.46 -33.13
C THR A 692 -10.26 10.52 -34.03
N GLN A 693 -9.40 11.38 -34.59
CA GLN A 693 -9.75 12.34 -35.64
C GLN A 693 -9.67 11.74 -37.06
N ASP A 694 -9.12 10.53 -37.21
CA ASP A 694 -9.03 9.81 -38.49
C ASP A 694 -10.34 9.04 -38.75
N ASP A 695 -11.19 9.57 -39.64
CA ASP A 695 -12.51 9.01 -39.99
C ASP A 695 -12.45 7.54 -40.45
N GLU A 696 -11.39 7.15 -41.14
CA GLU A 696 -11.25 5.79 -41.65
C GLU A 696 -10.93 4.82 -40.52
N LEU A 697 -10.04 5.22 -39.61
CA LEU A 697 -9.67 4.45 -38.44
C LEU A 697 -10.81 4.37 -37.43
N HIS A 698 -11.56 5.48 -37.25
CA HIS A 698 -12.81 5.52 -36.46
C HIS A 698 -13.77 4.43 -36.91
N ARG A 699 -14.12 4.42 -38.21
CA ARG A 699 -15.02 3.42 -38.80
C ARG A 699 -14.49 1.99 -38.65
N LEU A 700 -13.18 1.79 -38.83
CA LEU A 700 -12.55 0.47 -38.69
C LEU A 700 -12.63 -0.07 -37.25
N ARG A 701 -12.38 0.79 -36.25
CA ARG A 701 -12.46 0.44 -34.83
C ARG A 701 -13.89 0.07 -34.42
N LEU A 702 -14.88 0.92 -34.74
CA LEU A 702 -16.28 0.64 -34.42
C LEU A 702 -16.78 -0.65 -35.08
N THR A 703 -16.52 -0.81 -36.38
CA THR A 703 -16.95 -2.02 -37.12
C THR A 703 -16.30 -3.29 -36.54
N THR A 704 -15.05 -3.21 -36.09
CA THR A 704 -14.33 -4.34 -35.48
C THR A 704 -14.89 -4.65 -34.09
N LEU A 705 -15.12 -3.61 -33.28
CA LEU A 705 -15.71 -3.71 -31.94
C LEU A 705 -17.08 -4.40 -32.00
N GLU A 706 -17.98 -3.93 -32.86
CA GLU A 706 -19.32 -4.51 -33.04
C GLU A 706 -19.29 -5.99 -33.43
N LYS A 707 -18.38 -6.37 -34.35
CA LYS A 707 -18.21 -7.76 -34.79
C LYS A 707 -17.76 -8.66 -33.64
N VAL A 708 -16.81 -8.21 -32.83
CA VAL A 708 -16.28 -8.98 -31.70
C VAL A 708 -17.33 -9.11 -30.60
N LEU A 709 -18.02 -8.01 -30.24
CA LEU A 709 -19.09 -8.02 -29.24
C LEU A 709 -20.23 -8.97 -29.61
N ARG A 710 -20.65 -8.98 -30.89
CA ARG A 710 -21.70 -9.88 -31.38
C ARG A 710 -21.34 -11.36 -31.22
N ILE A 711 -20.09 -11.73 -31.51
CA ILE A 711 -19.63 -13.12 -31.44
C ILE A 711 -19.43 -13.60 -30.01
N GLN A 712 -19.11 -12.69 -29.09
CA GLN A 712 -18.97 -12.99 -27.67
C GLN A 712 -20.31 -12.99 -26.91
N GLY A 713 -21.43 -12.69 -27.58
CA GLY A 713 -22.71 -12.53 -26.89
C GLY A 713 -22.74 -11.34 -25.93
N LYS A 714 -21.78 -10.41 -26.02
CA LYS A 714 -21.64 -9.21 -25.18
C LYS A 714 -22.31 -7.99 -25.81
N VAL A 715 -23.41 -8.22 -26.52
CA VAL A 715 -24.18 -7.15 -27.16
C VAL A 715 -24.79 -6.29 -26.06
N GLY A 716 -24.25 -5.09 -25.84
CA GLY A 716 -24.64 -4.19 -24.74
C GLY A 716 -23.51 -3.77 -23.80
N MET A 717 -22.26 -4.21 -24.03
CA MET A 717 -21.10 -3.68 -23.29
C MET A 717 -21.00 -2.16 -23.47
N LYS A 718 -21.05 -1.40 -22.37
CA LYS A 718 -20.89 0.06 -22.38
C LYS A 718 -19.42 0.41 -22.52
N ILE A 719 -19.11 1.37 -23.40
CA ILE A 719 -17.81 2.03 -23.49
C ILE A 719 -17.96 3.38 -22.79
N PHE A 720 -17.06 3.67 -21.87
CA PHE A 720 -17.08 4.91 -21.11
C PHE A 720 -16.07 5.89 -21.70
N ASN A 721 -16.47 7.16 -21.85
CA ASN A 721 -15.58 8.20 -22.38
C ASN A 721 -14.49 8.60 -21.37
N TRP A 722 -14.74 8.39 -20.09
CA TRP A 722 -13.78 8.55 -18.99
C TRP A 722 -12.84 7.35 -18.82
N PHE A 723 -12.96 6.32 -19.66
CA PHE A 723 -12.07 5.17 -19.57
C PHE A 723 -10.63 5.59 -19.92
N ILE A 724 -9.70 5.32 -19.02
CA ILE A 724 -8.27 5.59 -19.22
C ILE A 724 -7.53 4.26 -19.28
N ALA A 725 -6.76 4.04 -20.35
CA ALA A 725 -5.88 2.87 -20.40
C ALA A 725 -4.63 3.13 -19.55
N ILE A 726 -4.21 2.14 -18.76
CA ILE A 726 -3.01 2.25 -17.91
C ILE A 726 -1.75 2.63 -18.70
N GLU A 727 -1.67 2.23 -19.97
CA GLU A 727 -0.52 2.55 -20.82
C GLU A 727 -0.50 4.00 -21.34
N ASP A 728 -1.58 4.75 -21.10
CA ASP A 728 -1.67 6.17 -21.43
C ASP A 728 -1.31 7.04 -20.21
N ILE A 729 -1.02 6.41 -19.06
CA ILE A 729 -0.48 7.03 -17.85
C ILE A 729 1.04 6.78 -17.77
N GLU A 730 1.83 7.84 -17.66
CA GLU A 730 3.26 7.80 -17.40
C GLU A 730 3.51 8.34 -15.99
N TYR A 731 3.79 7.44 -15.04
CA TYR A 731 4.12 7.78 -13.66
C TYR A 731 5.48 8.49 -13.57
N GLU A 732 5.60 9.43 -12.64
CA GLU A 732 6.88 10.03 -12.31
C GLU A 732 7.71 9.06 -11.45
N ASP A 733 8.93 8.76 -11.88
CA ASP A 733 9.76 7.67 -11.33
C ASP A 733 10.27 7.92 -9.89
N GLU A 734 9.99 9.09 -9.30
CA GLU A 734 10.56 9.53 -8.01
C GLU A 734 9.54 10.09 -6.99
N ALA A 735 8.32 10.48 -7.39
CA ALA A 735 7.36 11.14 -6.48
C ALA A 735 6.16 10.23 -6.12
N MET A 736 6.26 9.53 -4.98
CA MET A 736 5.07 9.05 -4.28
C MET A 736 4.39 10.24 -3.60
N VAL A 737 3.14 10.55 -3.96
CA VAL A 737 2.42 11.67 -3.34
C VAL A 737 1.86 11.26 -1.98
N ALA A 738 1.30 10.05 -1.87
CA ALA A 738 0.79 9.50 -0.62
C ALA A 738 0.49 7.99 -0.74
N LEU A 739 0.51 7.27 0.38
CA LEU A 739 0.03 5.89 0.48
C LEU A 739 -1.21 5.85 1.37
N GLY A 740 -2.38 5.62 0.79
CA GLY A 740 -3.64 5.49 1.54
C GLY A 740 -3.85 4.07 2.08
N THR A 741 -4.98 3.84 2.76
CA THR A 741 -5.38 2.52 3.28
C THR A 741 -5.77 1.55 2.16
N PHE A 742 -6.36 2.06 1.06
CA PHE A 742 -6.94 1.23 -0.01
C PHE A 742 -6.25 1.39 -1.38
N ALA A 743 -5.54 2.51 -1.59
CA ALA A 743 -4.91 2.83 -2.85
C ALA A 743 -3.57 3.56 -2.68
N GLU A 744 -2.72 3.39 -3.69
CA GLU A 744 -1.47 4.10 -3.86
C GLU A 744 -1.68 5.37 -4.71
N THR A 745 -1.26 6.53 -4.22
CA THR A 745 -1.40 7.82 -4.92
C THR A 745 -0.06 8.25 -5.51
N ARG A 746 0.00 8.43 -6.84
CA ARG A 746 1.21 8.86 -7.55
C ARG A 746 0.94 10.05 -8.45
N ARG A 747 1.91 10.96 -8.52
CA ARG A 747 1.98 11.95 -9.60
C ARG A 747 2.22 11.22 -10.91
N ALA A 748 1.47 11.59 -11.94
CA ALA A 748 1.58 11.00 -13.25
C ALA A 748 1.23 12.02 -14.33
N THR A 749 1.57 11.69 -15.56
CA THR A 749 1.11 12.41 -16.74
C THR A 749 0.18 11.50 -17.54
N TRP A 750 -1.02 11.98 -17.82
CA TRP A 750 -1.96 11.33 -18.71
C TRP A 750 -1.78 11.89 -20.12
N SER A 751 -1.57 10.99 -21.08
CA SER A 751 -1.47 11.33 -22.51
C SER A 751 -2.80 11.08 -23.20
N ASN A 752 -3.62 12.12 -23.38
CA ASN A 752 -4.87 12.05 -24.12
C ASN A 752 -4.69 12.65 -25.52
N ASN A 753 -4.84 11.84 -26.58
CA ASN A 753 -4.69 12.30 -27.98
C ASN A 753 -3.36 13.01 -28.32
N GLY A 754 -2.31 12.78 -27.52
CA GLY A 754 -1.00 13.40 -27.70
C GLY A 754 -0.80 14.70 -26.94
N GLU A 755 -1.83 15.20 -26.26
CA GLU A 755 -1.72 16.23 -25.23
C GLU A 755 -1.39 15.57 -23.90
N ARG A 756 -0.44 16.17 -23.17
CA ARG A 756 -0.05 15.71 -21.85
C ARG A 756 -0.73 16.58 -20.82
N GLN A 757 -1.43 15.94 -19.90
CA GLN A 757 -2.03 16.56 -18.73
C GLN A 757 -1.38 15.96 -17.48
N ASP A 758 -0.96 16.81 -16.57
CA ASP A 758 -0.49 16.37 -15.26
C ASP A 758 -1.71 15.94 -14.44
N VAL A 759 -1.58 14.82 -13.73
CA VAL A 759 -2.69 14.17 -13.03
C VAL A 759 -2.20 13.47 -11.76
N VAL A 760 -3.14 13.11 -10.89
CA VAL A 760 -2.88 12.22 -9.76
C VAL A 760 -3.54 10.88 -10.03
N ALA A 761 -2.75 9.81 -10.12
CA ALA A 761 -3.23 8.46 -10.35
C ALA A 761 -3.30 7.68 -9.03
N LYS A 762 -4.49 7.21 -8.67
CA LYS A 762 -4.78 6.38 -7.50
C LYS A 762 -5.01 4.94 -7.93
N THR A 763 -4.09 4.06 -7.56
CA THR A 763 -4.07 2.65 -7.96
C THR A 763 -4.43 1.78 -6.76
N LEU A 764 -5.49 0.97 -6.87
CA LEU A 764 -5.93 0.13 -5.75
C LEU A 764 -4.90 -0.97 -5.44
N PHE A 765 -4.81 -1.38 -4.18
CA PHE A 765 -3.83 -2.39 -3.78
C PHE A 765 -4.16 -3.82 -4.21
N PHE A 766 -5.44 -4.09 -4.46
CA PHE A 766 -5.99 -5.41 -4.77
C PHE A 766 -6.62 -5.41 -6.17
N ASN A 767 -6.68 -6.60 -6.78
CA ASN A 767 -7.49 -6.79 -7.98
C ASN A 767 -8.95 -6.91 -7.54
N THR A 768 -9.86 -6.32 -8.30
CA THR A 768 -11.28 -6.59 -8.19
C THR A 768 -11.69 -7.62 -9.26
N ASP A 769 -12.54 -8.56 -8.91
CA ASP A 769 -13.15 -9.55 -9.81
C ASP A 769 -14.63 -9.71 -9.45
N GLY A 770 -15.51 -9.90 -10.44
CA GLY A 770 -16.94 -10.12 -10.17
C GLY A 770 -17.63 -8.91 -9.55
N GLU A 771 -18.30 -9.10 -8.41
CA GLU A 771 -19.11 -8.08 -7.73
C GLU A 771 -18.29 -6.87 -7.25
N ASP A 772 -17.02 -7.07 -6.87
CA ASP A 772 -16.12 -5.98 -6.46
C ASP A 772 -15.76 -5.07 -7.65
N GLU A 773 -15.63 -5.65 -8.85
CA GLU A 773 -15.34 -4.88 -10.08
C GLU A 773 -16.56 -4.03 -10.45
N ASP A 774 -17.76 -4.59 -10.33
CA ASP A 774 -19.02 -3.90 -10.59
C ASP A 774 -19.26 -2.78 -9.56
N THR A 775 -18.92 -3.00 -8.29
CA THR A 775 -19.00 -1.99 -7.24
C THR A 775 -18.05 -0.82 -7.52
N PHE A 776 -16.79 -1.12 -7.86
CA PHE A 776 -15.83 -0.07 -8.23
C PHE A 776 -16.22 0.66 -9.53
N LEU A 777 -16.81 -0.03 -10.50
CA LEU A 777 -17.36 0.59 -11.70
C LEU A 777 -18.52 1.55 -11.39
N LYS A 778 -19.44 1.18 -10.50
CA LYS A 778 -20.53 2.06 -10.07
C LYS A 778 -19.98 3.33 -9.44
N GLN A 779 -19.01 3.19 -8.55
CA GLN A 779 -18.32 4.32 -7.91
C GLN A 779 -17.65 5.23 -8.95
N LEU A 780 -16.81 4.68 -9.83
CA LEU A 780 -16.17 5.46 -10.91
C LEU A 780 -17.18 6.22 -11.77
N LYS A 781 -18.31 5.57 -12.09
CA LYS A 781 -19.37 6.19 -12.88
C LYS A 781 -20.05 7.32 -12.10
N PHE A 782 -20.40 7.08 -10.84
CA PHE A 782 -21.00 8.07 -9.96
C PHE A 782 -20.11 9.32 -9.86
N TRP A 783 -18.85 9.14 -9.46
CA TRP A 783 -17.89 10.26 -9.29
C TRP A 783 -17.63 11.02 -10.58
N ASN A 784 -17.61 10.35 -11.73
CA ASN A 784 -17.43 11.01 -13.02
C ASN A 784 -18.70 11.76 -13.49
N ASP A 785 -19.88 11.25 -13.14
CA ASP A 785 -21.16 11.86 -13.54
C ASP A 785 -21.50 13.11 -12.66
N LEU A 786 -20.75 13.35 -11.58
CA LEU A 786 -20.88 14.55 -10.76
C LEU A 786 -20.55 15.81 -11.58
N PRO A 787 -21.40 16.85 -11.54
CA PRO A 787 -21.04 18.17 -12.05
C PRO A 787 -19.78 18.69 -11.34
N LYS A 788 -18.94 19.45 -12.05
CA LYS A 788 -17.78 20.11 -11.44
C LYS A 788 -18.26 20.92 -10.22
N HIS A 789 -17.79 20.52 -9.05
CA HIS A 789 -18.17 21.10 -7.78
C HIS A 789 -16.91 21.64 -7.09
N GLU A 790 -17.00 22.82 -6.49
CA GLU A 790 -15.81 23.50 -5.97
C GLU A 790 -15.11 22.76 -4.83
N ASN A 791 -15.86 21.91 -4.11
CA ASN A 791 -15.39 21.16 -2.93
C ASN A 791 -15.07 19.67 -3.22
N VAL A 792 -15.25 19.18 -4.46
CA VAL A 792 -15.03 17.77 -4.81
C VAL A 792 -13.97 17.71 -5.91
N LEU A 793 -12.88 16.95 -5.68
CA LEU A 793 -11.87 16.71 -6.69
C LEU A 793 -12.49 16.08 -7.93
N GLU A 794 -12.25 16.70 -9.09
CA GLU A 794 -12.78 16.19 -10.35
C GLU A 794 -12.08 14.89 -10.72
N LEU A 795 -12.86 13.82 -10.79
CA LEU A 795 -12.44 12.53 -11.32
C LEU A 795 -12.35 12.65 -12.85
N LEU A 796 -11.13 12.63 -13.39
CA LEU A 796 -10.88 12.69 -14.84
C LEU A 796 -11.17 11.34 -15.53
N GLY A 797 -11.04 10.24 -14.80
CA GLY A 797 -11.36 8.92 -15.31
C GLY A 797 -10.61 7.79 -14.65
N GLY A 798 -10.57 6.63 -15.30
CA GLY A 798 -9.92 5.45 -14.73
C GLY A 798 -10.20 4.16 -15.48
N SER A 799 -9.82 3.04 -14.86
CA SER A 799 -10.08 1.70 -15.40
C SER A 799 -10.40 0.70 -14.32
N HIS A 800 -11.69 0.36 -14.21
CA HIS A 800 -12.22 -0.74 -13.42
C HIS A 800 -11.72 -2.12 -13.89
N VAL A 801 -11.49 -2.31 -15.19
CA VAL A 801 -11.04 -3.59 -15.78
C VAL A 801 -9.52 -3.83 -15.67
N ASN A 802 -8.75 -2.84 -15.22
CA ASN A 802 -7.29 -3.00 -15.09
C ASN A 802 -6.98 -3.89 -13.87
N SER A 803 -5.78 -4.44 -13.79
CA SER A 803 -5.38 -5.28 -12.66
C SER A 803 -4.00 -4.85 -12.12
N PRO A 804 -3.96 -4.10 -11.01
CA PRO A 804 -5.11 -3.62 -10.21
C PRO A 804 -5.89 -2.47 -10.88
N PRO A 805 -7.17 -2.25 -10.51
CA PRO A 805 -7.93 -1.09 -10.97
C PRO A 805 -7.30 0.22 -10.51
N PHE A 806 -7.59 1.31 -11.21
CA PHE A 806 -7.11 2.63 -10.86
C PHE A 806 -8.07 3.71 -11.32
N PHE A 807 -7.89 4.90 -10.77
CA PHE A 807 -8.58 6.12 -11.15
C PHE A 807 -7.63 7.32 -11.10
N VAL A 808 -8.03 8.41 -11.76
CA VAL A 808 -7.18 9.55 -12.04
C VAL A 808 -7.99 10.82 -11.79
N ASP A 809 -7.44 11.70 -10.95
CA ASP A 809 -8.06 12.97 -10.57
C ASP A 809 -7.22 14.14 -11.10
N GLU A 810 -7.81 15.35 -11.13
CA GLU A 810 -7.06 16.60 -11.33
C GLU A 810 -5.91 16.70 -10.32
N PRO A 811 -4.74 17.25 -10.71
CA PRO A 811 -3.64 17.45 -9.78
C PRO A 811 -4.04 18.46 -8.71
N MET A 812 -3.66 18.18 -7.46
CA MET A 812 -3.95 19.02 -6.28
C MET A 812 -3.35 20.43 -6.37
N GLU A 813 -2.41 20.62 -7.30
CA GLU A 813 -1.77 21.89 -7.64
C GLU A 813 -2.14 22.26 -9.08
N LEU A 814 -3.11 23.16 -9.28
CA LEU A 814 -3.27 23.83 -10.57
C LEU A 814 -2.80 25.29 -10.42
N PHE A 815 -1.55 25.50 -10.82
CA PHE A 815 -0.88 26.80 -10.93
C PHE A 815 -1.69 27.82 -11.74
N ASP A 816 -1.82 29.04 -11.22
CA ASP A 816 -1.65 30.24 -12.03
C ASP A 816 -0.87 31.28 -11.20
N GLU A 817 0.36 31.62 -11.63
CA GLU A 817 1.19 32.67 -11.02
C GLU A 817 0.57 34.08 -11.15
N SER A 818 -0.63 34.21 -11.73
CA SER A 818 -1.27 35.50 -12.01
C SER A 818 -2.69 35.70 -11.45
N ALA A 819 -3.24 34.77 -10.67
CA ALA A 819 -4.55 34.95 -10.02
C ALA A 819 -4.45 34.82 -8.49
N SER A 820 -4.91 35.84 -7.78
CA SER A 820 -5.15 35.80 -6.34
C SER A 820 -6.21 34.74 -5.99
N ASN A 821 -5.80 33.63 -5.39
CA ASN A 821 -6.29 33.13 -4.09
C ASN A 821 -5.94 31.64 -3.91
N GLU A 822 -5.46 31.38 -2.70
CA GLU A 822 -5.11 30.16 -1.94
C GLU A 822 -5.39 28.73 -2.52
N PRO A 823 -4.52 27.76 -2.17
CA PRO A 823 -4.79 26.32 -2.37
C PRO A 823 -6.14 25.91 -1.77
N ARG A 824 -6.87 24.98 -2.40
CA ARG A 824 -8.20 24.54 -1.94
C ARG A 824 -8.11 23.58 -0.74
N PHE A 825 -7.84 24.12 0.45
CA PHE A 825 -7.79 23.38 1.73
C PHE A 825 -9.19 22.91 2.22
N GLU A 826 -10.26 23.39 1.59
CA GLU A 826 -11.63 23.23 2.06
C GLU A 826 -12.20 21.84 1.78
N THR A 827 -11.70 21.15 0.76
CA THR A 827 -12.03 19.73 0.50
C THR A 827 -11.52 18.82 1.64
N ASP A 828 -10.40 19.17 2.26
CA ASP A 828 -9.84 18.41 3.38
C ASP A 828 -10.60 18.66 4.70
N ILE A 829 -11.19 19.84 4.88
CA ILE A 829 -12.07 20.17 6.02
C ILE A 829 -13.42 19.43 5.90
N TYR A 830 -13.99 19.39 4.70
CA TYR A 830 -15.20 18.60 4.42
C TYR A 830 -14.92 17.09 4.59
N ALA A 831 -13.79 16.60 4.07
CA ALA A 831 -13.35 15.22 4.26
C ALA A 831 -13.12 14.89 5.75
N LEU A 832 -12.57 15.81 6.54
CA LEU A 832 -12.43 15.66 7.99
C LEU A 832 -13.80 15.45 8.67
N GLY A 833 -14.83 16.23 8.31
CA GLY A 833 -16.18 16.06 8.83
C GLY A 833 -16.81 14.71 8.46
N MET A 834 -16.60 14.25 7.22
CA MET A 834 -17.08 12.94 6.77
C MET A 834 -16.33 11.78 7.43
N CYS A 835 -15.01 11.89 7.62
CA CYS A 835 -14.22 10.90 8.36
C CYS A 835 -14.62 10.84 9.84
N MET A 836 -14.96 11.98 10.45
CA MET A 836 -15.50 11.99 11.82
C MET A 836 -16.83 11.24 11.88
N LEU A 837 -17.71 11.45 10.90
CA LEU A 837 -18.98 10.75 10.82
C LEU A 837 -18.78 9.24 10.65
N GLU A 838 -17.97 8.82 9.68
CA GLU A 838 -17.63 7.41 9.43
C GLU A 838 -16.99 6.74 10.65
N ALA A 839 -16.08 7.44 11.35
CA ALA A 839 -15.43 6.91 12.54
C ALA A 839 -16.40 6.71 13.71
N ILE A 840 -17.42 7.59 13.84
CA ILE A 840 -18.43 7.48 14.90
C ILE A 840 -19.45 6.38 14.59
N THR A 841 -19.89 6.29 13.34
CA THR A 841 -20.93 5.33 12.94
C THR A 841 -20.40 3.95 12.61
N GLN A 842 -19.11 3.84 12.24
CA GLN A 842 -18.54 2.67 11.57
C GLN A 842 -19.28 2.31 10.26
N GLU A 843 -19.99 3.28 9.67
CA GLU A 843 -20.78 3.14 8.45
C GLU A 843 -20.36 4.20 7.42
N ILE A 844 -20.43 3.85 6.14
CA ILE A 844 -20.10 4.76 5.03
C ILE A 844 -21.05 5.97 5.08
N PRO A 845 -20.55 7.22 5.05
CA PRO A 845 -21.39 8.42 4.98
C PRO A 845 -22.39 8.35 3.80
N TYR A 846 -23.65 8.74 4.04
CA TYR A 846 -24.82 8.55 3.14
C TYR A 846 -25.33 7.11 2.97
N GLY A 847 -24.74 6.11 3.63
CA GLY A 847 -25.29 4.76 3.76
C GLY A 847 -25.69 4.09 2.43
N MET A 848 -26.76 3.28 2.47
CA MET A 848 -27.32 2.55 1.30
C MET A 848 -28.24 3.41 0.42
N ILE A 849 -28.11 4.74 0.45
CA ILE A 849 -28.89 5.63 -0.41
C ILE A 849 -28.47 5.41 -1.88
N GLU A 850 -29.43 5.42 -2.82
CA GLU A 850 -29.11 5.31 -4.25
C GLU A 850 -28.22 6.48 -4.69
N ASP A 851 -27.17 6.18 -5.45
CA ASP A 851 -26.16 7.13 -5.98
C ASP A 851 -26.76 8.45 -6.51
N GLU A 852 -27.89 8.40 -7.22
CA GLU A 852 -28.58 9.59 -7.74
C GLU A 852 -29.14 10.49 -6.63
N LYS A 853 -29.66 9.90 -5.55
CA LYS A 853 -30.16 10.64 -4.39
C LYS A 853 -29.02 11.16 -3.52
N ALA A 854 -27.94 10.41 -3.36
CA ALA A 854 -26.74 10.89 -2.68
C ALA A 854 -26.11 12.08 -3.42
N THR A 855 -26.10 12.04 -4.76
CA THR A 855 -25.66 13.16 -5.61
C THR A 855 -26.51 14.41 -5.37
N GLU A 856 -27.85 14.28 -5.37
CA GLU A 856 -28.75 15.40 -5.10
C GLU A 856 -28.50 16.02 -3.74
N LEU A 857 -28.29 15.19 -2.70
CA LEU A 857 -28.02 15.65 -1.35
C LEU A 857 -26.67 16.38 -1.26
N ILE A 858 -25.61 15.79 -1.81
CA ILE A 858 -24.27 16.41 -1.82
C ILE A 858 -24.28 17.74 -2.60
N LEU A 859 -24.92 17.78 -3.78
CA LEU A 859 -25.04 19.00 -4.59
C LEU A 859 -25.96 20.06 -3.97
N ALA A 860 -26.93 19.65 -3.14
CA ALA A 860 -27.74 20.54 -2.33
C ALA A 860 -27.03 20.97 -1.03
N GLY A 861 -25.87 20.40 -0.74
CA GLY A 861 -25.14 20.62 0.51
C GLY A 861 -25.83 20.01 1.74
N GLU A 862 -26.70 19.02 1.52
CA GLU A 862 -27.40 18.27 2.55
C GLU A 862 -26.52 17.12 3.08
N LEU A 863 -26.42 17.01 4.40
CA LEU A 863 -25.64 15.98 5.09
C LEU A 863 -26.41 14.67 5.24
N PRO A 864 -25.72 13.54 5.52
CA PRO A 864 -26.40 12.30 5.88
C PRO A 864 -27.35 12.53 7.05
N THR A 865 -28.38 11.69 7.18
CA THR A 865 -29.25 11.74 8.35
C THR A 865 -28.42 11.53 9.62
N ARG A 866 -28.62 12.40 10.61
CA ARG A 866 -27.92 12.29 11.90
C ARG A 866 -28.07 10.90 12.51
N PRO A 867 -26.97 10.18 12.79
CA PRO A 867 -27.02 8.92 13.51
C PRO A 867 -27.34 9.12 14.99
N ASP A 868 -28.13 8.21 15.57
CA ASP A 868 -28.58 8.26 16.98
C ASP A 868 -27.42 8.26 17.98
N GLN A 869 -26.25 7.75 17.59
CA GLN A 869 -25.06 7.66 18.45
C GLN A 869 -24.25 8.98 18.51
N VAL A 870 -24.55 9.96 17.64
CA VAL A 870 -23.83 11.23 17.59
C VAL A 870 -24.54 12.26 18.48
N SER A 871 -23.83 12.88 19.44
CA SER A 871 -24.41 13.93 20.30
C SER A 871 -24.74 15.20 19.52
N ASP A 872 -25.60 16.06 20.08
CA ASP A 872 -26.03 17.30 19.42
C ASP A 872 -24.82 18.17 19.08
N GLU A 873 -23.85 18.23 19.99
CA GLU A 873 -22.65 19.05 19.86
C GLU A 873 -21.68 18.54 18.79
N VAL A 874 -21.51 17.22 18.71
CA VAL A 874 -20.63 16.58 17.72
C VAL A 874 -21.27 16.64 16.34
N TRP A 875 -22.60 16.51 16.27
CA TRP A 875 -23.34 16.64 15.03
C TRP A 875 -23.30 18.07 14.47
N ASP A 876 -23.48 19.08 15.32
CA ASP A 876 -23.37 20.49 14.92
C ASP A 876 -21.95 20.82 14.40
N LEU A 877 -20.92 20.24 15.01
CA LEU A 877 -19.55 20.35 14.53
C LEU A 877 -19.37 19.69 13.16
N ILE A 878 -19.87 18.47 12.95
CA ILE A 878 -19.85 17.79 11.64
C ILE A 878 -20.61 18.63 10.61
N CYS A 879 -21.75 19.22 10.99
CA CYS A 879 -22.52 20.11 10.11
C CYS A 879 -21.75 21.36 9.71
N THR A 880 -20.94 21.88 10.63
CA THR A 880 -20.12 23.06 10.40
C THR A 880 -18.89 22.75 9.54
N LEU A 881 -18.27 21.59 9.72
CA LEU A 881 -17.15 21.11 8.91
C LEU A 881 -17.60 20.81 7.46
N CYS A 882 -18.83 20.36 7.29
CA CYS A 882 -19.39 20.00 5.99
C CYS A 882 -20.37 21.06 5.43
N ALA A 883 -20.21 22.33 5.81
CA ALA A 883 -21.09 23.42 5.40
C ALA A 883 -21.06 23.65 3.86
N VAL A 884 -22.21 24.07 3.32
CA VAL A 884 -22.40 24.30 1.86
C VAL A 884 -21.57 25.48 1.35
N ASP A 885 -21.43 26.53 2.17
CA ASP A 885 -20.55 27.66 1.90
C ASP A 885 -19.20 27.43 2.61
N TYR A 886 -18.16 27.12 1.84
CA TYR A 886 -16.82 26.84 2.37
C TYR A 886 -16.16 28.05 3.05
N ARG A 887 -16.60 29.27 2.71
CA ARG A 887 -16.11 30.49 3.37
C ARG A 887 -16.70 30.67 4.76
N ALA A 888 -17.75 29.90 5.07
CA ALA A 888 -18.32 29.78 6.39
C ALA A 888 -17.68 28.64 7.21
N SER A 889 -16.88 27.75 6.60
CA SER A 889 -16.12 26.73 7.31
C SER A 889 -15.11 27.41 8.26
N PRO A 890 -15.16 27.11 9.57
CA PRO A 890 -14.28 27.75 10.53
C PRO A 890 -12.82 27.37 10.28
N SER A 891 -11.91 28.31 10.52
CA SER A 891 -10.48 28.02 10.60
C SER A 891 -10.21 26.96 11.67
N LEU A 892 -9.08 26.24 11.59
CA LEU A 892 -8.74 25.23 12.60
C LEU A 892 -8.77 25.81 14.03
N ASP A 893 -8.33 27.06 14.21
CA ASP A 893 -8.42 27.77 15.49
C ASP A 893 -9.87 27.99 15.95
N LYS A 894 -10.79 28.31 15.04
CA LYS A 894 -12.23 28.39 15.33
C LYS A 894 -12.86 27.01 15.57
N ILE A 895 -12.44 25.97 14.87
CA ILE A 895 -12.87 24.58 15.10
C ILE A 895 -12.46 24.16 16.52
N ILE A 896 -11.24 24.50 16.92
CA ILE A 896 -10.69 24.31 18.26
C ILE A 896 -11.50 25.12 19.28
N ASP A 897 -11.84 26.38 19.01
CA ASP A 897 -12.68 27.24 19.88
C ASP A 897 -14.15 26.75 20.00
N ILE A 898 -14.73 26.16 18.95
CA ILE A 898 -16.08 25.58 18.99
C ILE A 898 -16.10 24.32 19.86
N ILE A 899 -15.09 23.47 19.71
CA ILE A 899 -14.89 22.27 20.55
C ILE A 899 -14.67 22.69 22.02
N ALA A 900 -13.96 23.79 22.26
CA ALA A 900 -13.74 24.40 23.58
C ALA A 900 -15.03 24.89 24.26
N SER A 901 -15.92 25.49 23.48
CA SER A 901 -17.13 26.17 23.98
C SER A 901 -18.20 25.18 24.46
N ASN A 902 -18.26 23.98 23.86
CA ASN A 902 -19.19 22.92 24.23
C ASN A 902 -18.88 22.25 25.58
N GLU A 903 -17.67 22.42 26.13
CA GLU A 903 -17.33 21.97 27.49
C GLU A 903 -17.98 22.81 28.60
N LYS A 904 -18.29 24.10 28.37
CA LYS A 904 -18.85 24.99 29.41
C LYS A 904 -20.32 24.71 29.73
N ASN A 905 -21.04 23.96 28.90
CA ASN A 905 -22.48 23.71 29.04
C ASN A 905 -22.85 22.34 29.64
N GLN A 906 -21.89 21.46 29.93
CA GLN A 906 -22.19 20.18 30.60
C GLN A 906 -22.25 20.35 32.12
N THR A 907 -23.45 20.34 32.69
CA THR A 907 -23.65 20.27 34.14
C THR A 907 -23.28 18.88 34.69
N PRO A 908 -22.54 18.76 35.80
CA PRO A 908 -22.19 17.46 36.37
C PRO A 908 -23.42 16.77 37.00
N LEU A 909 -23.84 15.62 36.47
CA LEU A 909 -24.81 14.75 37.12
C LEU A 909 -24.22 14.15 38.40
N GLN A 910 -24.86 14.42 39.53
CA GLN A 910 -24.50 13.96 40.86
C GLN A 910 -24.51 12.42 40.94
N GLN A 911 -23.37 11.83 41.31
CA GLN A 911 -23.32 10.46 41.83
C GLN A 911 -23.99 10.43 43.21
N SER A 912 -25.12 9.74 43.31
CA SER A 912 -25.68 9.32 44.60
C SER A 912 -25.40 7.84 44.83
N ASP A 913 -24.49 7.58 45.77
CA ASP A 913 -24.36 6.30 46.45
C ASP A 913 -25.67 5.88 47.12
N SER A 914 -26.07 4.60 46.98
CA SER A 914 -26.51 3.81 48.13
C SER A 914 -26.72 2.32 47.80
N ASN A 915 -25.96 1.49 48.51
CA ASN A 915 -26.28 0.12 48.89
C ASN A 915 -27.74 -0.04 49.38
N ASN A 916 -28.45 -1.09 48.97
CA ASN A 916 -28.88 -2.18 49.87
C ASN A 916 -29.85 -3.20 49.24
N SER A 917 -29.43 -4.46 49.35
CA SER A 917 -30.15 -5.67 49.81
C SER A 917 -31.51 -6.13 49.24
N SER A 918 -31.52 -7.46 49.04
CA SER A 918 -32.54 -8.46 49.42
C SER A 918 -33.70 -8.78 48.47
N ALA A 919 -33.54 -9.92 47.77
CA ALA A 919 -34.32 -11.16 47.88
C ALA A 919 -35.86 -11.12 47.99
N LEU A 920 -36.52 -11.78 47.01
CA LEU A 920 -37.59 -12.81 47.10
C LEU A 920 -38.58 -12.69 45.91
N GLY A 921 -38.74 -13.77 45.12
CA GLY A 921 -39.70 -13.90 44.00
C GLY A 921 -41.14 -14.22 44.45
N PRO A 922 -41.94 -15.05 43.75
CA PRO A 922 -42.00 -15.45 42.32
C PRO A 922 -43.42 -15.24 41.71
N SER A 923 -43.67 -15.78 40.50
CA SER A 923 -44.99 -16.02 39.82
C SER A 923 -45.79 -14.76 39.41
N ASP A 924 -46.39 -14.63 38.22
CA ASP A 924 -47.19 -15.56 37.44
C ASP A 924 -47.26 -15.07 35.98
N GLY A 925 -47.42 -16.02 35.05
CA GLY A 925 -47.72 -15.72 33.66
C GLY A 925 -49.17 -15.28 33.45
N ALA A 926 -49.37 -14.29 32.59
CA ALA A 926 -50.61 -14.11 31.85
C ALA A 926 -50.29 -13.40 30.52
N GLU A 927 -50.67 -14.09 29.45
CA GLU A 927 -50.77 -13.63 28.09
C GLU A 927 -51.43 -12.25 27.99
N ALA A 928 -50.92 -11.38 27.11
CA ALA A 928 -51.72 -10.72 26.07
C ALA A 928 -50.89 -9.63 25.36
N THR A 929 -50.49 -9.96 24.14
CA THR A 929 -50.55 -9.10 22.94
C THR A 929 -49.77 -7.77 22.86
N SER A 930 -49.03 -7.70 21.75
CA SER A 930 -48.59 -6.55 20.95
C SER A 930 -47.42 -5.71 21.46
N MET A 931 -46.24 -6.08 20.95
CA MET A 931 -45.10 -5.21 20.64
C MET A 931 -45.50 -4.09 19.65
N PRO A 932 -44.74 -2.98 19.62
CA PRO A 932 -43.46 -2.96 18.90
C PRO A 932 -42.24 -3.20 19.78
#